data_AF-A0A2V9VZR2-F1
#
_entry.id   AF-A0A2V9VZR2-F1
#
_cell.length_a   1.000
_cell.length_b   1.000
_cell.length_c   1.000
_cell.angle_alpha   90.00
_cell.angle_beta   90.00
_cell.angle_gamma   90.00
#
_symmetry.space_group_name_H-M   'P 1'
#
loop_
_entity.id
_entity.type
_entity.pdbx_description
1 polymer ?
#
loop_
_entity_poly.entity_id
_entity_poly.type
_entity_poly.pdbx_seq_one_letter_code
_entity_poly.pdbx_strand_id
1 'polypeptide(L)'
;MLSRNQTSPLGDAFSQTNPSDSYPASLAQRRLWFLDQLQGPTDAYNVHIGLWLYGPLNLAALKWAVQEIVNRHDTLRTSFRLEHGDLLQVVTQSYGVPFETTDFVGLPDPYPRIYDLAKQDVETPFDLNRGPLFRARVFRISPEEHVLLCTMHHTITDAWSMQIFANELALLYGKALNGQSADLPELPIQYGDYAEWQQESFQTEGAQQQLAYWKNALGNAPSLLELPHDGVRPAEQTLQGASHAYPMPAEIVASVALLATQQQVTPFMLLLAAFKALLYRYSEETDVVVGVPVAGRGQVETEGMIGFFVNTLALRDDLSGNPSFLALLAQVRETTLGALANAEVPFERVVDALQPERDLSYNPVFQVMFSVIKSAIRSHAFGNVSSYPYVVDTASSIVDLSATMIEDSDGKWWLHMEYNTDLFRPERIARMVDDYIAVLGAIVANPEVQIDGLPLPHVARPPATAEPRSPSGNNHGRVKAAVPIRARSPLKQPKSAGPVIEEQSEDHVLLAEIWKNVLGLPKIGIHDNFFDVGGHSLLAARLMAQIQEATGRKIPVSAIFRSPTIASLAQVIKSNSLAKADPALMQLHHGRSGSTPFFAVAAPGVDSLGLVLLARHLDDRPVYKLQGTGPLIGTRPFEKEELRALAREHIAAMRTVQPHGPYCLGGMCGGVLISQQIILELESQGEEVALFAIFDTWVLENSKIRSLWSVEYYLERLRALRDLPLKEQVVTARRVSQRWMGKSESVTGGVWDKIYWPDENYQPPRFRAPILLFKRPRQPYYYVRDPQMGWGQRSQGGVDIVEIDCSHYDVLRAPNVQIVGQKLAQRLQQINQRASQPWLAPTFMPHLPPLPPASANLLNGENCQA
;
A
#
# COMPACT_ATOMS: atom_id res chain seq x y z
N MET A 1 -23.96 -12.04 36.32
CA MET A 1 -23.28 -11.68 37.58
C MET A 1 -22.27 -12.76 37.90
N LEU A 2 -21.04 -12.61 37.41
CA LEU A 2 -19.83 -13.30 37.89
C LEU A 2 -18.71 -12.26 37.77
N SER A 3 -17.94 -12.14 38.84
CA SER A 3 -16.98 -11.08 39.13
C SER A 3 -15.92 -10.95 38.04
N ARG A 4 -15.91 -9.81 37.32
CA ARG A 4 -14.73 -9.34 36.60
C ARG A 4 -13.62 -9.13 37.63
N ASN A 5 -12.53 -9.88 37.50
CA ASN A 5 -11.32 -9.69 38.27
C ASN A 5 -10.86 -8.22 38.14
N GLN A 6 -10.52 -7.65 39.30
CA GLN A 6 -9.96 -6.33 39.47
C GLN A 6 -8.64 -6.21 38.70
N THR A 7 -8.72 -5.79 37.44
CA THR A 7 -7.64 -5.03 36.81
C THR A 7 -7.90 -3.58 37.21
N SER A 8 -6.90 -2.94 37.82
CA SER A 8 -6.96 -1.49 38.07
C SER A 8 -7.33 -0.77 36.76
N PRO A 9 -8.20 0.25 36.78
CA PRO A 9 -8.51 1.03 35.59
C PRO A 9 -7.22 1.50 34.92
N LEU A 10 -7.13 1.44 33.59
CA LEU A 10 -5.97 1.95 32.85
C LEU A 10 -5.69 3.41 33.24
N GLY A 11 -6.73 4.20 33.56
CA GLY A 11 -6.59 5.58 34.04
C GLY A 11 -5.82 5.76 35.37
N ASP A 12 -5.82 4.78 36.27
CA ASP A 12 -5.12 4.87 37.57
C ASP A 12 -3.63 4.47 37.46
N ALA A 13 -3.28 3.63 36.47
CA ALA A 13 -1.89 3.23 36.20
C ALA A 13 -1.10 4.31 35.44
N PHE A 14 -1.79 5.08 34.56
CA PHE A 14 -1.14 6.05 33.66
C PHE A 14 -1.29 7.52 34.09
N SER A 15 -1.95 7.84 35.21
CA SER A 15 -1.99 9.20 35.78
C SER A 15 -0.67 9.66 36.44
N GLN A 16 0.43 8.93 36.22
CA GLN A 16 1.76 9.17 36.77
C GLN A 16 2.86 9.38 35.72
N THR A 17 2.61 9.11 34.43
CA THR A 17 3.60 9.24 33.36
C THR A 17 3.51 10.62 32.69
N ASN A 18 4.67 11.26 32.51
CA ASN A 18 4.75 12.44 31.64
C ASN A 18 4.51 11.96 30.19
N PRO A 19 3.84 12.74 29.33
CA PRO A 19 3.74 12.43 27.91
C PRO A 19 5.13 12.16 27.32
N SER A 20 5.32 10.96 26.78
CA SER A 20 6.54 10.59 26.03
C SER A 20 6.32 10.87 24.54
N ASP A 21 7.37 11.27 23.84
CA ASP A 21 7.35 11.40 22.37
C ASP A 21 7.58 10.05 21.68
N SER A 22 7.90 9.02 22.45
CA SER A 22 8.24 7.69 21.95
C SER A 22 7.66 6.59 22.84
N TYR A 23 6.99 5.61 22.22
CA TYR A 23 6.42 4.43 22.87
C TYR A 23 6.88 3.16 22.14
N PRO A 24 6.89 1.98 22.77
CA PRO A 24 7.10 0.75 22.01
C PRO A 24 5.92 0.49 21.06
N ALA A 25 6.19 -0.07 19.87
CA ALA A 25 5.12 -0.52 18.97
C ALA A 25 4.40 -1.75 19.54
N SER A 26 3.08 -1.80 19.35
CA SER A 26 2.26 -2.96 19.71
C SER A 26 2.67 -4.19 18.87
N LEU A 27 2.32 -5.39 19.31
CA LEU A 27 2.73 -6.61 18.58
C LEU A 27 2.16 -6.66 17.16
N ALA A 28 0.92 -6.20 16.99
CA ALA A 28 0.26 -6.13 15.70
C ALA A 28 0.91 -5.08 14.78
N GLN A 29 1.28 -3.90 15.31
CA GLN A 29 2.05 -2.89 14.57
C GLN A 29 3.44 -3.40 14.15
N ARG A 30 4.13 -4.14 15.03
CA ARG A 30 5.43 -4.77 14.71
C ARG A 30 5.32 -5.72 13.52
N ARG A 31 4.24 -6.50 13.45
CA ARG A 31 3.98 -7.41 12.33
C ARG A 31 3.69 -6.68 11.03
N LEU A 32 2.81 -5.68 11.04
CA LEU A 32 2.51 -4.91 9.83
C LEU A 32 3.75 -4.14 9.33
N TRP A 33 4.52 -3.53 10.23
CA TRP A 33 5.79 -2.91 9.86
C TRP A 33 6.77 -3.93 9.26
N PHE A 34 6.88 -5.13 9.86
CA PHE A 34 7.70 -6.20 9.31
C PHE A 34 7.27 -6.64 7.91
N LEU A 35 5.95 -6.76 7.66
CA LEU A 35 5.41 -7.13 6.35
C LEU A 35 5.70 -6.04 5.31
N ASP A 36 5.53 -4.77 5.66
CA ASP A 36 5.93 -3.61 4.84
C ASP A 36 7.43 -3.64 4.51
N GLN A 37 8.30 -3.98 5.46
CA GLN A 37 9.75 -4.15 5.20
C GLN A 37 10.07 -5.38 4.35
N LEU A 38 9.25 -6.44 4.40
CA LEU A 38 9.43 -7.66 3.63
C LEU A 38 9.00 -7.49 2.16
N GLN A 39 7.85 -6.85 1.95
CA GLN A 39 7.20 -6.69 0.65
C GLN A 39 7.64 -5.41 -0.08
N GLY A 40 8.13 -4.41 0.66
CA GLY A 40 8.38 -3.07 0.15
C GLY A 40 7.10 -2.21 0.16
N PRO A 41 7.18 -0.95 -0.29
CA PRO A 41 6.05 -0.02 -0.25
C PRO A 41 4.81 -0.60 -0.97
N THR A 42 3.70 -0.73 -0.24
CA THR A 42 2.44 -1.29 -0.73
C THR A 42 1.26 -0.46 -0.22
N ASP A 43 0.17 -0.48 -0.97
CA ASP A 43 -1.13 0.08 -0.61
C ASP A 43 -2.08 -0.93 0.03
N ALA A 44 -1.69 -2.21 0.12
CA ALA A 44 -2.53 -3.29 0.64
C ALA A 44 -2.99 -3.08 2.09
N TYR A 45 -2.33 -2.18 2.82
CA TYR A 45 -2.67 -1.79 4.18
C TYR A 45 -3.14 -0.32 4.28
N ASN A 46 -3.53 0.31 3.18
CA ASN A 46 -4.17 1.62 3.21
C ASN A 46 -5.67 1.48 3.49
N VAL A 47 -6.15 2.26 4.45
CA VAL A 47 -7.56 2.36 4.85
C VAL A 47 -8.05 3.76 4.53
N HIS A 48 -9.28 3.92 4.07
CA HIS A 48 -9.83 5.23 3.74
C HIS A 48 -11.30 5.40 4.17
N ILE A 49 -11.69 6.66 4.37
CA ILE A 49 -13.06 7.11 4.56
C ILE A 49 -13.41 8.17 3.50
N GLY A 50 -14.41 7.87 2.68
CA GLY A 50 -14.92 8.78 1.64
C GLY A 50 -16.35 9.23 1.93
N LEU A 51 -16.62 10.53 1.81
CA LEU A 51 -17.94 11.15 2.01
C LEU A 51 -18.30 12.05 0.81
N TRP A 52 -19.44 11.80 0.17
CA TRP A 52 -20.07 12.72 -0.78
C TRP A 52 -21.01 13.66 -0.03
N LEU A 53 -20.77 14.96 -0.16
CA LEU A 53 -21.38 16.02 0.63
C LEU A 53 -22.23 16.94 -0.27
N TYR A 54 -23.50 17.15 0.10
CA TYR A 54 -24.45 18.01 -0.61
C TYR A 54 -25.03 19.10 0.31
N GLY A 55 -24.95 20.36 -0.09
CA GLY A 55 -25.40 21.54 0.66
C GLY A 55 -24.31 22.62 0.77
N PRO A 56 -24.60 23.74 1.47
CA PRO A 56 -23.69 24.88 1.60
C PRO A 56 -22.53 24.59 2.57
N LEU A 57 -21.56 23.80 2.09
CA LEU A 57 -20.39 23.35 2.85
C LEU A 57 -19.45 24.51 3.18
N ASN A 58 -19.11 24.66 4.46
CA ASN A 58 -18.05 25.57 4.90
C ASN A 58 -16.71 24.83 4.96
N LEU A 59 -15.89 25.00 3.92
CA LEU A 59 -14.59 24.33 3.82
C LEU A 59 -13.62 24.68 4.95
N ALA A 60 -13.70 25.89 5.52
CA ALA A 60 -12.83 26.28 6.63
C ALA A 60 -13.21 25.53 7.92
N ALA A 61 -14.50 25.41 8.20
CA ALA A 61 -15.02 24.61 9.32
C ALA A 61 -14.66 23.12 9.16
N LEU A 62 -14.75 22.57 7.94
CA LEU A 62 -14.39 21.19 7.66
C LEU A 62 -12.89 20.94 7.90
N LYS A 63 -12.03 21.80 7.36
CA LYS A 63 -10.57 21.70 7.55
C LYS A 63 -10.19 21.79 9.03
N TRP A 64 -10.83 22.69 9.78
CA TRP A 64 -10.61 22.82 11.22
C TRP A 64 -11.02 21.55 11.96
N ALA A 65 -12.18 20.98 11.65
CA ALA A 65 -12.66 19.76 12.28
C ALA A 65 -11.69 18.58 12.09
N VAL A 66 -11.17 18.37 10.87
CA VAL A 66 -10.15 17.33 10.61
C VAL A 66 -8.86 17.58 11.39
N GLN A 67 -8.40 18.84 11.46
CA GLN A 67 -7.18 19.18 12.20
C GLN A 67 -7.32 18.90 13.71
N GLU A 68 -8.49 19.17 14.29
CA GLU A 68 -8.73 18.91 15.73
C GLU A 68 -8.76 17.42 16.05
N ILE A 69 -9.26 16.57 15.15
CA ILE A 69 -9.17 15.10 15.29
C ILE A 69 -7.70 14.67 15.30
N VAL A 70 -6.88 15.17 14.37
CA VAL A 70 -5.44 14.85 14.30
C VAL A 70 -4.66 15.37 15.50
N ASN A 71 -5.07 16.50 16.08
CA ASN A 71 -4.47 17.01 17.32
C ASN A 71 -4.80 16.09 18.50
N ARG A 72 -6.05 15.62 18.57
CA ARG A 72 -6.60 14.82 19.67
C ARG A 72 -6.03 13.40 19.75
N HIS A 73 -5.77 12.76 18.61
CA HIS A 73 -5.31 11.37 18.54
C HIS A 73 -3.84 11.27 18.10
N ASP A 74 -2.94 10.92 19.02
CA ASP A 74 -1.49 10.84 18.77
C ASP A 74 -1.13 9.88 17.62
N THR A 75 -1.89 8.80 17.45
CA THR A 75 -1.69 7.80 16.38
C THR A 75 -1.69 8.43 14.98
N LEU A 76 -2.50 9.48 14.74
CA LEU A 76 -2.58 10.16 13.45
C LEU A 76 -1.35 11.03 13.16
N ARG A 77 -0.48 11.22 14.17
CA ARG A 77 0.80 11.93 14.10
C ARG A 77 1.99 10.99 14.35
N THR A 78 1.76 9.68 14.34
CA THR A 78 2.76 8.67 14.67
C THR A 78 3.47 8.17 13.42
N SER A 79 4.79 7.95 13.57
CA SER A 79 5.66 7.21 12.65
C SER A 79 6.38 6.10 13.41
N PHE A 80 7.07 5.20 12.72
CA PHE A 80 7.76 4.07 13.33
C PHE A 80 9.27 4.13 13.10
N ARG A 81 10.06 3.73 14.08
CA ARG A 81 11.52 3.67 13.93
C ARG A 81 12.09 2.47 14.65
N LEU A 82 13.02 1.78 14.01
CA LEU A 82 13.78 0.70 14.64
C LEU A 82 15.02 1.29 15.32
N GLU A 83 15.10 1.20 16.64
CA GLU A 83 16.25 1.64 17.44
C GLU A 83 16.70 0.52 18.38
N HIS A 84 18.00 0.18 18.39
CA HIS A 84 18.58 -0.89 19.22
C HIS A 84 17.91 -2.28 19.11
N GLY A 85 17.19 -2.54 18.02
CA GLY A 85 16.46 -3.79 17.79
C GLY A 85 15.00 -3.78 18.25
N ASP A 86 14.51 -2.66 18.77
CA ASP A 86 13.11 -2.44 19.14
C ASP A 86 12.43 -1.45 18.20
N LEU A 87 11.21 -1.78 17.79
CA LEU A 87 10.37 -0.89 16.99
C LEU A 87 9.62 0.07 17.92
N LEU A 88 9.85 1.36 17.72
CA LEU A 88 9.26 2.46 18.48
C LEU A 88 8.25 3.23 17.63
N GLN A 89 7.16 3.66 18.27
CA GLN A 89 6.20 4.64 17.80
C GLN A 89 6.72 6.04 18.19
N VAL A 90 6.95 6.90 17.20
CA VAL A 90 7.43 8.27 17.40
C VAL A 90 6.30 9.24 17.07
N VAL A 91 5.82 9.96 18.09
CA VAL A 91 4.69 10.89 17.98
C VAL A 91 5.19 12.29 17.64
N THR A 92 4.75 12.83 16.51
CA THR A 92 5.10 14.21 16.13
C THR A 92 4.25 15.20 16.92
N GLN A 93 4.87 16.01 17.78
CA GLN A 93 4.20 16.97 18.68
C GLN A 93 3.31 18.01 17.98
N SER A 94 3.69 18.45 16.78
CA SER A 94 2.88 19.38 15.99
C SER A 94 2.87 18.95 14.53
N TYR A 95 1.69 18.66 13.99
CA TYR A 95 1.49 18.28 12.60
C TYR A 95 0.27 19.01 12.04
N GLY A 96 0.49 19.77 10.97
CA GLY A 96 -0.58 20.38 10.19
C GLY A 96 -1.01 19.43 9.08
N VAL A 97 -2.29 19.03 9.07
CA VAL A 97 -2.82 18.15 8.02
C VAL A 97 -2.75 18.88 6.68
N PRO A 98 -2.08 18.31 5.66
CA PRO A 98 -2.12 18.81 4.30
C PRO A 98 -3.53 18.55 3.74
N PHE A 99 -4.43 19.48 4.02
CA PHE A 99 -5.81 19.46 3.55
C PHE A 99 -5.86 20.12 2.16
N GLU A 100 -5.83 19.28 1.12
CA GLU A 100 -5.86 19.68 -0.28
C GLU A 100 -7.31 19.85 -0.76
N THR A 101 -7.59 20.92 -1.52
CA THR A 101 -8.90 21.12 -2.15
C THR A 101 -8.71 21.27 -3.65
N THR A 102 -9.36 20.42 -4.43
CA THR A 102 -9.31 20.42 -5.90
C THR A 102 -10.67 20.83 -6.46
N ASP A 103 -10.68 21.74 -7.42
CA ASP A 103 -11.89 22.38 -7.94
C ASP A 103 -12.29 21.84 -9.33
N PHE A 104 -13.56 21.46 -9.48
CA PHE A 104 -14.17 20.95 -10.70
C PHE A 104 -15.39 21.78 -11.14
N VAL A 105 -15.64 22.91 -10.49
CA VAL A 105 -16.82 23.76 -10.77
C VAL A 105 -16.82 24.20 -12.24
N GLY A 106 -17.94 23.97 -12.92
CA GLY A 106 -18.16 24.36 -14.31
C GLY A 106 -17.56 23.41 -15.36
N LEU A 107 -16.97 22.29 -14.95
CA LEU A 107 -16.55 21.24 -15.88
C LEU A 107 -17.73 20.33 -16.27
N PRO A 108 -17.85 19.94 -17.55
CA PRO A 108 -18.83 18.94 -17.96
C PRO A 108 -18.39 17.55 -17.48
N ASP A 109 -19.28 16.90 -16.72
CA ASP A 109 -19.16 15.54 -16.16
C ASP A 109 -17.82 15.29 -15.41
N PRO A 110 -17.64 15.88 -14.21
CA PRO A 110 -16.38 15.77 -13.47
C PRO A 110 -16.21 14.46 -12.69
N TYR A 111 -17.27 13.66 -12.52
CA TYR A 111 -17.31 12.52 -11.60
C TYR A 111 -16.27 11.42 -11.88
N PRO A 112 -16.05 10.96 -13.15
CA PRO A 112 -15.05 9.94 -13.42
C PRO A 112 -13.64 10.36 -13.01
N ARG A 113 -13.28 11.62 -13.30
CA ARG A 113 -11.98 12.18 -12.95
C ARG A 113 -11.78 12.34 -11.45
N ILE A 114 -12.85 12.63 -10.71
CA ILE A 114 -12.80 12.69 -9.24
C ILE A 114 -12.53 11.30 -8.68
N TYR A 115 -13.19 10.26 -9.22
CA TYR A 115 -12.99 8.88 -8.80
C TYR A 115 -11.55 8.42 -9.06
N ASP A 116 -10.97 8.71 -10.23
CA ASP A 116 -9.57 8.36 -10.53
C ASP A 116 -8.58 8.99 -9.55
N LEU A 117 -8.80 10.26 -9.16
CA LEU A 117 -7.95 10.96 -8.19
C LEU A 117 -8.13 10.43 -6.76
N ALA A 118 -9.34 10.02 -6.41
CA ALA A 118 -9.62 9.38 -5.13
C ALA A 118 -8.92 8.01 -5.06
N LYS A 119 -9.04 7.20 -6.11
CA LYS A 119 -8.37 5.90 -6.24
C LYS A 119 -6.85 6.02 -6.15
N GLN A 120 -6.26 6.97 -6.87
CA GLN A 120 -4.83 7.24 -6.80
C GLN A 120 -4.36 7.59 -5.37
N ASP A 121 -5.14 8.38 -4.61
CA ASP A 121 -4.79 8.72 -3.23
C ASP A 121 -4.83 7.49 -2.30
N VAL A 122 -5.83 6.62 -2.47
CA VAL A 122 -5.98 5.36 -1.73
C VAL A 122 -4.83 4.39 -2.05
N GLU A 123 -4.41 4.30 -3.31
CA GLU A 123 -3.34 3.39 -3.78
C GLU A 123 -1.92 3.93 -3.53
N THR A 124 -1.76 5.15 -3.00
CA THR A 124 -0.42 5.71 -2.74
C THR A 124 0.13 5.16 -1.40
N PRO A 125 1.23 4.38 -1.38
CA PRO A 125 1.77 3.81 -0.14
C PRO A 125 2.19 4.87 0.87
N PHE A 126 2.21 4.51 2.15
CA PHE A 126 2.82 5.32 3.20
C PHE A 126 4.24 4.84 3.52
N ASP A 127 5.15 5.77 3.84
CA ASP A 127 6.45 5.42 4.44
C ASP A 127 6.30 5.43 5.97
N LEU A 128 6.26 4.23 6.56
CA LEU A 128 6.12 4.04 8.00
C LEU A 128 7.22 4.74 8.80
N ASN A 129 8.40 4.99 8.22
CA ASN A 129 9.55 5.55 8.94
C ASN A 129 9.58 7.08 9.01
N ARG A 130 8.84 7.76 8.14
CA ARG A 130 8.89 9.24 8.02
C ARG A 130 7.63 9.90 8.52
N GLY A 131 6.48 9.26 8.29
CA GLY A 131 5.18 9.74 8.71
C GLY A 131 4.85 11.20 8.30
N PRO A 132 3.71 11.70 8.79
CA PRO A 132 2.65 10.92 9.43
C PRO A 132 1.82 10.15 8.40
N LEU A 133 1.13 9.13 8.90
CA LEU A 133 0.51 8.10 8.07
C LEU A 133 -0.96 8.40 7.76
N PHE A 134 -1.32 9.68 7.61
CA PHE A 134 -2.68 10.21 7.40
C PHE A 134 -2.70 11.37 6.38
N ARG A 135 -3.63 11.33 5.41
CA ARG A 135 -3.88 12.35 4.37
C ARG A 135 -5.38 12.68 4.30
N ALA A 136 -5.72 13.92 3.91
CA ALA A 136 -7.10 14.36 3.70
C ALA A 136 -7.24 15.27 2.46
N ARG A 137 -8.21 14.98 1.59
CA ARG A 137 -8.48 15.72 0.34
C ARG A 137 -9.96 16.05 0.18
N VAL A 138 -10.25 17.17 -0.46
CA VAL A 138 -11.61 17.58 -0.85
C VAL A 138 -11.67 17.85 -2.35
N PHE A 139 -12.67 17.32 -3.02
CA PHE A 139 -13.00 17.62 -4.42
C PHE A 139 -14.28 18.46 -4.45
N ARG A 140 -14.23 19.66 -5.02
CA ARG A 140 -15.38 20.58 -5.12
C ARG A 140 -16.00 20.49 -6.51
N ILE A 141 -17.25 20.04 -6.58
CA ILE A 141 -17.98 19.76 -7.83
C ILE A 141 -18.83 20.96 -8.24
N SER A 142 -19.54 21.55 -7.27
CA SER A 142 -20.37 22.74 -7.43
C SER A 142 -20.29 23.58 -6.14
N PRO A 143 -20.91 24.78 -6.07
CA PRO A 143 -21.03 25.51 -4.81
C PRO A 143 -21.70 24.72 -3.68
N GLU A 144 -22.53 23.72 -4.01
CA GLU A 144 -23.28 22.90 -3.04
C GLU A 144 -22.84 21.43 -3.03
N GLU A 145 -21.81 21.03 -3.77
CA GLU A 145 -21.51 19.62 -3.97
C GLU A 145 -20.00 19.33 -3.89
N HIS A 146 -19.62 18.40 -3.03
CA HIS A 146 -18.23 18.11 -2.68
C HIS A 146 -18.01 16.62 -2.36
N VAL A 147 -16.77 16.15 -2.44
CA VAL A 147 -16.34 14.86 -1.92
C VAL A 147 -15.17 15.08 -0.94
N LEU A 148 -15.23 14.52 0.27
CA LEU A 148 -14.13 14.44 1.22
C LEU A 148 -13.56 13.03 1.22
N LEU A 149 -12.24 12.89 1.13
CA LEU A 149 -11.51 11.63 1.26
C LEU A 149 -10.43 11.76 2.33
N CYS A 150 -10.41 10.87 3.31
CA CYS A 150 -9.30 10.75 4.27
C CYS A 150 -8.70 9.35 4.19
N THR A 151 -7.39 9.26 3.99
CA THR A 151 -6.66 8.00 3.75
C THR A 151 -5.55 7.87 4.79
N MET A 152 -5.37 6.68 5.36
CA MET A 152 -4.36 6.43 6.40
C MET A 152 -3.90 4.98 6.43
N HIS A 153 -2.71 4.73 6.98
CA HIS A 153 -2.16 3.37 7.04
C HIS A 153 -2.78 2.54 8.18
N HIS A 154 -3.01 1.25 7.96
CA HIS A 154 -3.66 0.35 8.93
C HIS A 154 -2.85 0.19 10.23
N THR A 155 -1.56 0.50 10.25
CA THR A 155 -0.74 0.52 11.50
C THR A 155 -1.18 1.57 12.50
N ILE A 156 -1.91 2.61 12.07
CA ILE A 156 -2.37 3.70 12.94
C ILE A 156 -3.90 3.77 13.06
N THR A 157 -4.63 2.87 12.39
CA THR A 157 -6.10 2.88 12.36
C THR A 157 -6.69 1.48 12.24
N ASP A 158 -7.99 1.36 12.45
CA ASP A 158 -8.79 0.19 12.11
C ASP A 158 -10.21 0.58 11.65
N ALA A 159 -11.05 -0.41 11.32
CA ALA A 159 -12.43 -0.16 10.89
C ALA A 159 -13.27 0.57 11.95
N TRP A 160 -13.07 0.28 13.24
CA TRP A 160 -13.77 0.97 14.33
C TRP A 160 -13.32 2.43 14.44
N SER A 161 -12.04 2.70 14.21
CA SER A 161 -11.48 4.05 14.18
C SER A 161 -12.12 4.92 13.10
N MET A 162 -12.56 4.34 11.97
CA MET A 162 -13.29 5.09 10.93
C MET A 162 -14.64 5.61 11.44
N GLN A 163 -15.34 4.84 12.28
CA GLN A 163 -16.58 5.28 12.93
C GLN A 163 -16.33 6.44 13.90
N ILE A 164 -15.25 6.35 14.70
CA ILE A 164 -14.85 7.42 15.63
C ILE A 164 -14.52 8.69 14.85
N PHE A 165 -13.71 8.58 13.79
CA PHE A 165 -13.35 9.70 12.93
C PHE A 165 -14.60 10.38 12.35
N ALA A 166 -15.55 9.62 11.79
CA ALA A 166 -16.78 10.16 11.23
C ALA A 166 -17.65 10.89 12.27
N ASN A 167 -17.79 10.32 13.47
CA ASN A 167 -18.59 10.90 14.56
C ASN A 167 -17.96 12.19 15.10
N GLU A 168 -16.65 12.19 15.34
CA GLU A 168 -15.93 13.38 15.80
C GLU A 168 -15.94 14.48 14.72
N LEU A 169 -15.80 14.11 13.44
CA LEU A 169 -15.88 15.06 12.33
C LEU A 169 -17.23 15.78 12.28
N ALA A 170 -18.34 15.06 12.46
CA ALA A 170 -19.69 15.64 12.48
C ALA A 170 -19.89 16.61 13.65
N LEU A 171 -19.44 16.22 14.84
CA LEU A 171 -19.55 17.02 16.05
C LEU A 171 -18.69 18.30 15.96
N LEU A 172 -17.43 18.17 15.55
CA LEU A 172 -16.49 19.28 15.42
C LEU A 172 -16.90 20.24 14.31
N TYR A 173 -17.38 19.75 13.17
CA TYR A 173 -17.90 20.63 12.12
C TYR A 173 -19.10 21.45 12.60
N GLY A 174 -20.06 20.82 13.29
CA GLY A 174 -21.20 21.53 13.89
C GLY A 174 -20.77 22.61 14.87
N LYS A 175 -19.74 22.35 15.70
CA LYS A 175 -19.15 23.34 16.61
C LYS A 175 -18.48 24.48 15.85
N ALA A 176 -17.70 24.18 14.80
CA ALA A 176 -17.02 25.17 13.98
C ALA A 176 -17.98 26.14 13.29
N LEU A 177 -19.12 25.64 12.77
CA LEU A 177 -20.17 26.49 12.19
C LEU A 177 -20.77 27.48 13.20
N ASN A 178 -20.83 27.08 14.48
CA ASN A 178 -21.33 27.90 15.57
C ASN A 178 -20.23 28.73 16.26
N GLY A 179 -18.98 28.69 15.76
CA GLY A 179 -17.83 29.36 16.37
C GLY A 179 -17.43 28.82 17.76
N GLN A 180 -17.80 27.58 18.09
CA GLN A 180 -17.55 26.94 19.39
C GLN A 180 -16.17 26.28 19.46
N SER A 181 -15.62 26.14 20.67
CA SER A 181 -14.35 25.44 20.92
C SER A 181 -14.44 23.93 20.64
N ALA A 182 -13.29 23.30 20.34
CA ALA A 182 -13.12 21.87 20.11
C ALA A 182 -13.30 20.98 21.36
N ASP A 183 -13.98 21.45 22.40
CA ASP A 183 -14.03 20.78 23.72
C ASP A 183 -14.80 19.44 23.64
N LEU A 184 -14.09 18.38 23.26
CA LEU A 184 -14.51 16.99 23.37
C LEU A 184 -14.04 16.44 24.73
N PRO A 185 -14.73 15.44 25.33
CA PRO A 185 -14.24 14.77 26.54
C PRO A 185 -12.79 14.32 26.36
N GLU A 186 -11.91 14.60 27.31
CA GLU A 186 -10.48 14.23 27.20
C GLU A 186 -10.32 12.71 27.07
N LEU A 187 -9.38 12.25 26.23
CA LEU A 187 -9.05 10.83 26.16
C LEU A 187 -8.26 10.46 27.43
N PRO A 188 -8.65 9.40 28.16
CA PRO A 188 -7.97 9.03 29.41
C PRO A 188 -6.55 8.49 29.17
N ILE A 189 -6.29 7.93 27.99
CA ILE A 189 -5.01 7.40 27.52
C ILE A 189 -4.87 7.65 26.01
N GLN A 190 -3.66 7.50 25.47
CA GLN A 190 -3.36 7.49 24.03
C GLN A 190 -2.96 6.06 23.59
N TYR A 191 -2.87 5.84 22.27
CA TYR A 191 -2.52 4.52 21.73
C TYR A 191 -1.12 4.04 22.18
N GLY A 192 -0.18 4.95 22.38
CA GLY A 192 1.15 4.63 22.92
C GLY A 192 1.10 3.96 24.29
N ASP A 193 0.26 4.47 25.19
CA ASP A 193 0.04 3.92 26.54
C ASP A 193 -0.57 2.51 26.46
N TYR A 194 -1.54 2.31 25.55
CA TYR A 194 -2.12 0.98 25.28
C TYR A 194 -1.05 0.00 24.82
N ALA A 195 -0.15 0.41 23.91
CA ALA A 195 0.90 -0.46 23.39
C ALA A 195 1.91 -0.89 24.47
N GLU A 196 2.21 0.00 25.43
CA GLU A 196 3.05 -0.32 26.60
C GLU A 196 2.34 -1.31 27.54
N TRP A 197 1.10 -1.01 27.94
CA TRP A 197 0.27 -1.92 28.76
C TRP A 197 0.12 -3.31 28.13
N GLN A 198 -0.05 -3.39 26.82
CA GLN A 198 -0.22 -4.64 26.10
C GLN A 198 0.98 -5.56 26.30
N GLN A 199 2.20 -5.02 26.31
CA GLN A 199 3.43 -5.80 26.48
C GLN A 199 3.57 -6.39 27.88
N GLU A 200 3.18 -5.64 28.91
CA GLU A 200 3.23 -6.10 30.30
C GLU A 200 2.16 -7.16 30.58
N SER A 201 0.96 -6.98 30.03
CA SER A 201 -0.20 -7.85 30.26
C SER A 201 0.01 -9.29 29.77
N PHE A 202 0.89 -9.53 28.79
CA PHE A 202 1.20 -10.88 28.30
C PHE A 202 2.07 -11.71 29.24
N GLN A 203 2.70 -11.11 30.24
CA GLN A 203 3.48 -11.86 31.23
C GLN A 203 2.59 -12.52 32.29
N THR A 204 1.28 -12.27 32.24
CA THR A 204 0.31 -12.80 33.20
C THR A 204 -0.03 -14.27 32.93
N GLU A 205 -0.44 -14.98 33.99
CA GLU A 205 -0.89 -16.37 33.91
C GLU A 205 -2.12 -16.51 32.98
N GLY A 206 -3.02 -15.52 32.97
CA GLY A 206 -4.20 -15.51 32.10
C GLY A 206 -3.84 -15.52 30.61
N ALA A 207 -2.85 -14.72 30.20
CA ALA A 207 -2.37 -14.72 28.82
C ALA A 207 -1.73 -16.07 28.42
N GLN A 208 -1.02 -16.73 29.34
CA GLN A 208 -0.43 -18.06 29.09
C GLN A 208 -1.51 -19.14 28.92
N GLN A 209 -2.60 -19.09 29.70
CA GLN A 209 -3.74 -20.00 29.56
C GLN A 209 -4.44 -19.83 28.20
N GLN A 210 -4.69 -18.59 27.78
CA GLN A 210 -5.26 -18.32 26.46
C GLN A 210 -4.35 -18.79 25.33
N LEU A 211 -3.03 -18.60 25.44
CA LEU A 211 -2.08 -19.13 24.46
C LEU A 211 -2.09 -20.67 24.41
N ALA A 212 -2.22 -21.34 25.55
CA ALA A 212 -2.35 -22.80 25.61
C ALA A 212 -3.63 -23.30 24.93
N TYR A 213 -4.75 -22.58 25.08
CA TYR A 213 -5.98 -22.85 24.32
C TYR A 213 -5.71 -22.82 22.81
N TRP A 214 -5.07 -21.76 22.30
CA TRP A 214 -4.78 -21.64 20.87
C TRP A 214 -3.85 -22.72 20.33
N LYS A 215 -2.83 -23.12 21.10
CA LYS A 215 -1.96 -24.25 20.74
C LYS A 215 -2.74 -25.56 20.59
N ASN A 216 -3.72 -25.78 21.46
CA ASN A 216 -4.54 -26.99 21.40
C ASN A 216 -5.56 -26.91 20.25
N ALA A 217 -6.21 -25.76 20.05
CA ALA A 217 -7.23 -25.58 19.01
C ALA A 217 -6.64 -25.65 17.59
N LEU A 218 -5.44 -25.12 17.39
CA LEU A 218 -4.79 -25.02 16.07
C LEU A 218 -3.61 -25.99 15.89
N GLY A 219 -3.36 -26.86 16.87
CA GLY A 219 -2.28 -27.85 16.80
C GLY A 219 -2.48 -28.79 15.61
N ASN A 220 -1.47 -28.92 14.75
CA ASN A 220 -1.55 -29.69 13.50
C ASN A 220 -2.65 -29.21 12.54
N ALA A 221 -2.98 -27.91 12.54
CA ALA A 221 -3.83 -27.35 11.49
C ALA A 221 -3.17 -27.55 10.10
N PRO A 222 -3.97 -27.74 9.04
CA PRO A 222 -3.43 -27.83 7.68
C PRO A 222 -2.67 -26.55 7.33
N SER A 223 -1.60 -26.69 6.54
CA SER A 223 -0.75 -25.57 6.14
C SER A 223 -1.41 -24.68 5.09
N LEU A 224 -2.22 -25.28 4.20
CA LEU A 224 -2.86 -24.63 3.07
C LEU A 224 -4.24 -25.26 2.82
N LEU A 225 -5.28 -24.43 2.72
CA LEU A 225 -6.57 -24.80 2.13
C LEU A 225 -6.51 -24.56 0.62
N GLU A 226 -6.53 -25.62 -0.18
CA GLU A 226 -6.39 -25.50 -1.63
C GLU A 226 -7.75 -25.42 -2.34
N LEU A 227 -8.18 -24.19 -2.63
CA LEU A 227 -9.39 -23.94 -3.41
C LEU A 227 -9.11 -24.07 -4.92
N PRO A 228 -10.09 -24.53 -5.73
CA PRO A 228 -9.96 -24.52 -7.17
C PRO A 228 -9.73 -23.10 -7.71
N HIS A 229 -8.54 -22.85 -8.22
CA HIS A 229 -8.09 -21.55 -8.73
C HIS A 229 -7.86 -21.59 -10.25
N ASP A 230 -7.92 -20.42 -10.88
CA ASP A 230 -7.77 -20.24 -12.33
C ASP A 230 -6.31 -19.98 -12.76
N GLY A 231 -5.49 -19.45 -11.85
CA GLY A 231 -4.09 -19.12 -12.08
C GLY A 231 -3.12 -20.11 -11.41
N VAL A 232 -1.84 -19.73 -11.35
CA VAL A 232 -0.78 -20.50 -10.68
C VAL A 232 -0.35 -19.69 -9.46
N ARG A 233 -0.34 -20.33 -8.28
CA ARG A 233 0.14 -19.69 -7.06
C ARG A 233 1.60 -19.22 -7.24
N PRO A 234 1.89 -17.92 -7.08
CA PRO A 234 3.25 -17.41 -7.16
C PRO A 234 4.08 -17.91 -5.96
N ALA A 235 5.40 -18.02 -6.12
CA ALA A 235 6.29 -18.44 -5.03
C ALA A 235 6.37 -17.43 -3.87
N GLU A 236 6.00 -16.17 -4.11
CA GLU A 236 5.89 -15.11 -3.11
C GLU A 236 4.56 -14.36 -3.36
N GLN A 237 3.81 -14.02 -2.31
CA GLN A 237 2.56 -13.27 -2.42
C GLN A 237 2.80 -11.90 -3.05
N THR A 238 2.02 -11.59 -4.09
CA THR A 238 2.09 -10.29 -4.80
C THR A 238 1.16 -9.23 -4.22
N LEU A 239 0.22 -9.65 -3.36
CA LEU A 239 -0.89 -8.86 -2.81
C LEU A 239 -1.84 -8.26 -3.86
N GLN A 240 -1.74 -8.67 -5.13
CA GLN A 240 -2.64 -8.22 -6.18
C GLN A 240 -4.06 -8.74 -5.92
N GLY A 241 -5.01 -7.83 -5.83
CA GLY A 241 -6.39 -8.19 -5.52
C GLY A 241 -7.42 -7.43 -6.33
N ALA A 242 -8.65 -7.88 -6.20
CA ALA A 242 -9.82 -7.18 -6.67
C ALA A 242 -10.97 -7.42 -5.69
N SER A 243 -11.91 -6.48 -5.65
CA SER A 243 -13.10 -6.58 -4.84
C SER A 243 -14.38 -6.37 -5.64
N HIS A 244 -15.46 -7.03 -5.23
CA HIS A 244 -16.80 -6.78 -5.77
C HIS A 244 -17.89 -7.03 -4.73
N ALA A 245 -18.93 -6.19 -4.72
CA ALA A 245 -20.08 -6.34 -3.84
C ALA A 245 -21.30 -6.87 -4.59
N TYR A 246 -21.89 -7.95 -4.08
CA TYR A 246 -23.05 -8.62 -4.66
C TYR A 246 -24.27 -8.43 -3.75
N PRO A 247 -25.46 -8.06 -4.28
CA PRO A 247 -26.65 -7.89 -3.47
C PRO A 247 -27.15 -9.24 -2.95
N MET A 248 -27.47 -9.32 -1.65
CA MET A 248 -28.04 -10.52 -1.04
C MET A 248 -29.57 -10.50 -1.12
N PRO A 249 -30.22 -11.61 -1.52
CA PRO A 249 -31.69 -11.69 -1.51
C PRO A 249 -32.26 -11.48 -0.11
N ALA A 250 -33.14 -10.50 0.05
CA ALA A 250 -33.72 -10.12 1.34
C ALA A 250 -34.46 -11.28 2.03
N GLU A 251 -35.12 -12.14 1.26
CA GLU A 251 -35.81 -13.34 1.75
C GLU A 251 -34.84 -14.33 2.41
N ILE A 252 -33.65 -14.54 1.82
CA ILE A 252 -32.62 -15.43 2.37
C ILE A 252 -32.09 -14.84 3.67
N VAL A 253 -31.78 -13.55 3.72
CA VAL A 253 -31.26 -12.89 4.92
C VAL A 253 -32.27 -12.96 6.07
N ALA A 254 -33.55 -12.67 5.80
CA ALA A 254 -34.60 -12.77 6.80
C ALA A 254 -34.75 -14.21 7.32
N SER A 255 -34.65 -15.20 6.44
CA SER A 255 -34.77 -16.61 6.81
C SER A 255 -33.55 -17.11 7.59
N VAL A 256 -32.34 -16.64 7.27
CA VAL A 256 -31.13 -16.90 8.05
C VAL A 256 -31.27 -16.33 9.47
N ALA A 257 -31.78 -15.11 9.61
CA ALA A 257 -32.00 -14.50 10.93
C ALA A 257 -33.03 -15.28 11.77
N LEU A 258 -34.11 -15.75 11.13
CA LEU A 258 -35.11 -16.61 11.76
C LEU A 258 -34.49 -17.94 12.23
N LEU A 259 -33.76 -18.63 11.35
CA LEU A 259 -33.14 -19.91 11.66
C LEU A 259 -32.08 -19.77 12.76
N ALA A 260 -31.25 -18.72 12.71
CA ALA A 260 -30.28 -18.42 13.77
C ALA A 260 -30.97 -18.27 15.13
N THR A 261 -32.10 -17.57 15.17
CA THR A 261 -32.93 -17.41 16.39
C THR A 261 -33.47 -18.76 16.88
N GLN A 262 -33.99 -19.60 15.98
CA GLN A 262 -34.51 -20.93 16.32
C GLN A 262 -33.43 -21.86 16.89
N GLN A 263 -32.22 -21.80 16.34
CA GLN A 263 -31.07 -22.60 16.78
C GLN A 263 -30.27 -21.96 17.93
N GLN A 264 -30.72 -20.82 18.45
CA GLN A 264 -30.06 -20.08 19.54
C GLN A 264 -28.59 -19.76 19.24
N VAL A 265 -28.30 -19.38 18.00
CA VAL A 265 -26.98 -18.94 17.53
C VAL A 265 -27.08 -17.53 16.96
N THR A 266 -25.93 -16.89 16.74
CA THR A 266 -25.89 -15.61 16.03
C THR A 266 -26.02 -15.83 14.51
N PRO A 267 -26.57 -14.86 13.76
CA PRO A 267 -26.53 -14.91 12.29
C PRO A 267 -25.11 -15.06 11.74
N PHE A 268 -24.12 -14.46 12.41
CA PHE A 268 -22.70 -14.62 12.08
C PHE A 268 -22.25 -16.09 12.09
N MET A 269 -22.56 -16.83 13.16
CA MET A 269 -22.17 -18.26 13.28
C MET A 269 -22.81 -19.10 12.18
N LEU A 270 -24.07 -18.83 11.83
CA LEU A 270 -24.78 -19.56 10.78
C LEU A 270 -24.19 -19.28 9.40
N LEU A 271 -23.95 -18.00 9.07
CA LEU A 271 -23.32 -17.61 7.81
C LEU A 271 -21.91 -18.18 7.69
N LEU A 272 -21.11 -18.13 8.77
CA LEU A 272 -19.77 -18.73 8.79
C LEU A 272 -19.82 -20.24 8.58
N ALA A 273 -20.75 -20.96 9.24
CA ALA A 273 -20.92 -22.40 9.04
C ALA A 273 -21.30 -22.74 7.59
N ALA A 274 -22.19 -21.95 6.98
CA ALA A 274 -22.56 -22.12 5.58
C ALA A 274 -21.38 -21.86 4.64
N PHE A 275 -20.55 -20.86 4.96
CA PHE A 275 -19.36 -20.53 4.19
C PHE A 275 -18.30 -21.64 4.31
N LYS A 276 -18.08 -22.19 5.50
CA LYS A 276 -17.19 -23.36 5.69
C LYS A 276 -17.68 -24.59 4.92
N ALA A 277 -18.99 -24.83 4.91
CA ALA A 277 -19.58 -25.90 4.09
C ALA A 277 -19.29 -25.65 2.61
N LEU A 278 -19.44 -24.42 2.11
CA LEU A 278 -19.08 -24.06 0.74
C LEU A 278 -17.59 -24.34 0.43
N LEU A 279 -16.68 -23.92 1.32
CA LEU A 279 -15.24 -24.16 1.16
C LEU A 279 -14.92 -25.66 1.08
N TYR A 280 -15.53 -26.48 1.93
CA TYR A 280 -15.44 -27.94 1.86
C TYR A 280 -15.98 -28.49 0.54
N ARG A 281 -17.11 -27.98 0.04
CA ARG A 281 -17.66 -28.41 -1.26
C ARG A 281 -16.78 -28.07 -2.46
N TYR A 282 -15.90 -27.08 -2.33
CA TYR A 282 -14.93 -26.71 -3.35
C TYR A 282 -13.59 -27.45 -3.24
N SER A 283 -13.11 -27.67 -2.03
CA SER A 283 -11.77 -28.24 -1.75
C SER A 283 -11.78 -29.75 -1.51
N GLU A 284 -12.91 -30.31 -1.07
CA GLU A 284 -13.03 -31.66 -0.48
C GLU A 284 -12.17 -31.85 0.79
N GLU A 285 -11.60 -30.76 1.34
CA GLU A 285 -10.81 -30.78 2.58
C GLU A 285 -11.74 -30.69 3.78
N THR A 286 -11.66 -31.68 4.67
CA THR A 286 -12.53 -31.77 5.84
C THR A 286 -12.09 -30.89 7.00
N ASP A 287 -10.83 -30.46 7.04
CA ASP A 287 -10.30 -29.65 8.14
C ASP A 287 -10.15 -28.19 7.69
N VAL A 288 -11.12 -27.34 8.04
CA VAL A 288 -11.26 -26.00 7.44
C VAL A 288 -10.98 -24.92 8.48
N VAL A 289 -9.94 -24.13 8.21
CA VAL A 289 -9.55 -22.96 9.00
C VAL A 289 -9.94 -21.67 8.27
N VAL A 290 -10.68 -20.80 8.95
CA VAL A 290 -11.11 -19.48 8.43
C VAL A 290 -10.70 -18.39 9.41
N GLY A 291 -10.07 -17.34 8.90
CA GLY A 291 -9.72 -16.15 9.68
C GLY A 291 -10.94 -15.24 9.89
N VAL A 292 -11.13 -14.77 11.13
CA VAL A 292 -12.21 -13.86 11.50
C VAL A 292 -11.65 -12.66 12.25
N PRO A 293 -11.79 -11.42 11.71
CA PRO A 293 -11.34 -10.23 12.41
C PRO A 293 -12.26 -9.88 13.58
N VAL A 294 -11.67 -9.44 14.70
CA VAL A 294 -12.38 -8.94 15.88
C VAL A 294 -11.82 -7.57 16.30
N ALA A 295 -12.65 -6.72 16.92
CA ALA A 295 -12.28 -5.32 17.19
C ALA A 295 -11.10 -5.15 18.16
N GLY A 296 -10.82 -6.12 19.04
CA GLY A 296 -9.71 -6.08 20.00
C GLY A 296 -9.79 -4.99 21.08
N ARG A 297 -10.95 -4.36 21.27
CA ARG A 297 -11.22 -3.30 22.26
C ARG A 297 -11.90 -3.87 23.50
N GLY A 298 -11.13 -4.54 24.35
CA GLY A 298 -11.63 -5.13 25.60
C GLY A 298 -11.80 -4.15 26.77
N GLN A 299 -11.22 -2.95 26.66
CA GLN A 299 -11.13 -1.95 27.73
C GLN A 299 -11.94 -0.69 27.37
N VAL A 300 -12.67 -0.14 28.34
CA VAL A 300 -13.56 1.03 28.13
C VAL A 300 -12.77 2.24 27.67
N GLU A 301 -11.55 2.40 28.17
CA GLU A 301 -10.62 3.47 27.83
C GLU A 301 -10.21 3.46 26.34
N THR A 302 -10.35 2.32 25.66
CA THR A 302 -10.03 2.17 24.22
C THR A 302 -11.20 2.48 23.30
N GLU A 303 -12.43 2.60 23.81
CA GLU A 303 -13.63 2.75 22.96
C GLU A 303 -13.66 4.06 22.17
N GLY A 304 -13.07 5.13 22.72
CA GLY A 304 -13.03 6.47 22.12
C GLY A 304 -11.76 6.80 21.33
N MET A 305 -10.81 5.87 21.19
CA MET A 305 -9.50 6.13 20.57
C MET A 305 -9.41 5.71 19.11
N ILE A 306 -8.76 6.50 18.27
CA ILE A 306 -8.26 6.04 16.96
C ILE A 306 -6.97 5.26 17.19
N GLY A 307 -6.79 4.14 16.49
CA GLY A 307 -5.61 3.28 16.60
C GLY A 307 -5.81 1.90 15.97
N PHE A 308 -4.75 1.08 15.95
CA PHE A 308 -4.82 -0.30 15.42
C PHE A 308 -5.06 -1.32 16.53
N PHE A 309 -6.32 -1.70 16.77
CA PHE A 309 -6.70 -2.65 17.83
C PHE A 309 -7.16 -4.00 17.29
N VAL A 310 -7.46 -4.11 15.98
CA VAL A 310 -7.98 -5.33 15.37
C VAL A 310 -7.06 -6.53 15.63
N ASN A 311 -7.66 -7.62 16.07
CA ASN A 311 -7.03 -8.93 16.18
C ASN A 311 -7.72 -9.89 15.21
N THR A 312 -7.05 -10.97 14.80
CA THR A 312 -7.62 -12.00 13.91
C THR A 312 -7.67 -13.35 14.63
N LEU A 313 -8.84 -13.98 14.63
CA LEU A 313 -9.05 -15.30 15.22
C LEU A 313 -9.10 -16.36 14.11
N ALA A 314 -8.30 -17.41 14.22
CA ALA A 314 -8.37 -18.54 13.30
C ALA A 314 -9.35 -19.59 13.85
N LEU A 315 -10.50 -19.75 13.19
CA LEU A 315 -11.53 -20.72 13.57
C LEU A 315 -11.34 -21.99 12.75
N ARG A 316 -11.04 -23.11 13.40
CA ARG A 316 -10.86 -24.43 12.79
C ARG A 316 -12.03 -25.34 13.14
N ASP A 317 -12.68 -25.92 12.14
CA ASP A 317 -13.77 -26.88 12.33
C ASP A 317 -13.55 -28.11 11.44
N ASP A 318 -14.04 -29.27 11.89
CA ASP A 318 -13.89 -30.57 11.25
C ASP A 318 -15.21 -31.01 10.59
N LEU A 319 -15.19 -31.10 9.26
CA LEU A 319 -16.28 -31.50 8.40
C LEU A 319 -16.19 -33.00 8.00
N SER A 320 -15.29 -33.76 8.61
CA SER A 320 -15.14 -35.19 8.34
C SER A 320 -16.38 -35.99 8.75
N GLY A 321 -16.63 -37.10 8.04
CA GLY A 321 -17.80 -37.94 8.30
C GLY A 321 -19.13 -37.38 7.80
N ASN A 322 -19.10 -36.29 7.01
CA ASN A 322 -20.28 -35.68 6.38
C ASN A 322 -21.39 -35.34 7.40
N PRO A 323 -21.14 -34.43 8.36
CA PRO A 323 -22.15 -34.05 9.35
C PRO A 323 -23.40 -33.41 8.72
N SER A 324 -24.51 -33.37 9.47
CA SER A 324 -25.62 -32.46 9.13
C SER A 324 -25.18 -31.01 9.30
N PHE A 325 -25.83 -30.08 8.59
CA PHE A 325 -25.53 -28.67 8.75
C PHE A 325 -25.75 -28.19 10.20
N LEU A 326 -26.78 -28.68 10.91
CA LEU A 326 -26.97 -28.36 12.33
C LEU A 326 -25.84 -28.87 13.23
N ALA A 327 -25.25 -30.03 12.93
CA ALA A 327 -24.09 -30.52 13.67
C ALA A 327 -22.86 -29.64 13.44
N LEU A 328 -22.61 -29.23 12.19
CA LEU A 328 -21.55 -28.26 11.87
C LEU A 328 -21.80 -26.91 12.56
N LEU A 329 -23.04 -26.42 12.57
CA LEU A 329 -23.41 -25.17 13.22
C LEU A 329 -23.15 -25.20 14.74
N ALA A 330 -23.45 -26.33 15.39
CA ALA A 330 -23.15 -26.52 16.80
C ALA A 330 -21.63 -26.50 17.07
N GLN A 331 -20.83 -27.12 16.20
CA GLN A 331 -19.37 -27.07 16.30
C GLN A 331 -18.84 -25.64 16.11
N VAL A 332 -19.27 -24.95 15.05
CA VAL A 332 -18.88 -23.56 14.77
C VAL A 332 -19.25 -22.63 15.93
N ARG A 333 -20.40 -22.85 16.58
CA ARG A 333 -20.79 -22.10 17.79
C ARG A 333 -19.76 -22.31 18.91
N GLU A 334 -19.41 -23.54 19.24
CA GLU A 334 -18.43 -23.84 20.30
C GLU A 334 -17.04 -23.27 19.96
N THR A 335 -16.56 -23.48 18.73
CA THR A 335 -15.29 -22.93 18.25
C THR A 335 -15.27 -21.40 18.32
N THR A 336 -16.36 -20.74 17.89
CA THR A 336 -16.48 -19.27 17.93
C THR A 336 -16.49 -18.74 19.36
N LEU A 337 -17.25 -19.35 20.27
CA LEU A 337 -17.32 -18.91 21.67
C LEU A 337 -15.99 -19.13 22.39
N GLY A 338 -15.35 -20.28 22.17
CA GLY A 338 -14.02 -20.57 22.70
C GLY A 338 -12.97 -19.58 22.21
N ALA A 339 -12.97 -19.27 20.91
CA ALA A 339 -12.07 -18.28 20.31
C ALA A 339 -12.27 -16.88 20.91
N LEU A 340 -13.53 -16.42 21.05
CA LEU A 340 -13.85 -15.12 21.64
C LEU A 340 -13.44 -15.01 23.12
N ALA A 341 -13.58 -16.10 23.88
CA ALA A 341 -13.15 -16.15 25.28
C ALA A 341 -11.61 -16.06 25.45
N ASN A 342 -10.85 -16.30 24.37
CA ASN A 342 -9.38 -16.29 24.36
C ASN A 342 -8.82 -15.26 23.34
N ALA A 343 -9.59 -14.22 23.02
CA ALA A 343 -9.27 -13.25 21.97
C ALA A 343 -8.24 -12.18 22.37
N GLU A 344 -7.75 -12.18 23.61
CA GLU A 344 -6.79 -11.17 24.09
C GLU A 344 -5.37 -11.44 23.59
N VAL A 345 -5.06 -12.70 23.22
CA VAL A 345 -3.78 -13.08 22.62
C VAL A 345 -3.75 -12.66 21.14
N PRO A 346 -2.79 -11.81 20.71
CA PRO A 346 -2.66 -11.41 19.32
C PRO A 346 -2.33 -12.60 18.43
N PHE A 347 -2.88 -12.61 17.23
CA PHE A 347 -2.67 -13.65 16.23
C PHE A 347 -1.19 -13.95 15.99
N GLU A 348 -0.35 -12.92 15.98
CA GLU A 348 1.09 -13.02 15.77
C GLU A 348 1.76 -13.94 16.80
N ARG A 349 1.31 -13.87 18.06
CA ARG A 349 1.81 -14.73 19.14
C ARG A 349 1.33 -16.16 18.99
N VAL A 350 0.12 -16.36 18.49
CA VAL A 350 -0.40 -17.68 18.16
C VAL A 350 0.46 -18.31 17.05
N VAL A 351 0.76 -17.57 15.99
CA VAL A 351 1.63 -18.03 14.90
C VAL A 351 3.05 -18.34 15.39
N ASP A 352 3.66 -17.46 16.18
CA ASP A 352 5.00 -17.68 16.75
C ASP A 352 5.04 -18.93 17.64
N ALA A 353 3.95 -19.21 18.36
CA ALA A 353 3.83 -20.34 19.27
C ALA A 353 3.49 -21.68 18.58
N LEU A 354 2.81 -21.64 17.44
CA LEU A 354 2.48 -22.81 16.61
C LEU A 354 3.65 -23.21 15.70
N GLN A 355 4.50 -22.25 15.31
CA GLN A 355 5.59 -22.44 14.35
C GLN A 355 5.14 -23.20 13.08
N PRO A 356 4.10 -22.74 12.36
CA PRO A 356 3.65 -23.41 11.15
C PRO A 356 4.72 -23.36 10.06
N GLU A 357 4.61 -24.25 9.06
CA GLU A 357 5.46 -24.20 7.88
C GLU A 357 5.42 -22.80 7.25
N ARG A 358 6.59 -22.21 7.05
CA ARG A 358 6.73 -20.85 6.52
C ARG A 358 6.90 -20.91 5.02
N ASP A 359 5.89 -20.42 4.32
CA ASP A 359 5.91 -20.21 2.87
C ASP A 359 5.62 -18.74 2.56
N LEU A 360 6.31 -18.18 1.56
CA LEU A 360 6.09 -16.79 1.14
C LEU A 360 4.88 -16.64 0.23
N SER A 361 4.31 -17.74 -0.27
CA SER A 361 3.21 -17.77 -1.25
C SER A 361 1.80 -17.70 -0.65
N TYR A 362 1.66 -17.81 0.68
CA TYR A 362 0.36 -17.70 1.36
C TYR A 362 0.49 -17.23 2.82
N ASN A 363 -0.61 -16.71 3.35
CA ASN A 363 -0.72 -16.33 4.76
C ASN A 363 -0.72 -17.58 5.67
N PRO A 364 0.03 -17.60 6.79
CA PRO A 364 0.09 -18.75 7.68
C PRO A 364 -1.27 -19.04 8.35
N VAL A 365 -1.54 -20.32 8.63
CA VAL A 365 -2.71 -20.85 9.37
C VAL A 365 -4.04 -20.78 8.60
N PHE A 366 -4.31 -19.73 7.84
CA PHE A 366 -5.51 -19.62 7.01
C PHE A 366 -5.27 -18.76 5.76
N GLN A 367 -5.99 -19.08 4.70
CA GLN A 367 -5.95 -18.37 3.41
C GLN A 367 -7.27 -17.69 3.07
N VAL A 368 -8.31 -17.96 3.85
CA VAL A 368 -9.66 -17.40 3.64
C VAL A 368 -10.13 -16.67 4.88
N MET A 369 -10.74 -15.50 4.69
CA MET A 369 -11.35 -14.71 5.76
C MET A 369 -12.86 -14.58 5.60
N PHE A 370 -13.56 -14.46 6.73
CA PHE A 370 -14.99 -14.21 6.77
C PHE A 370 -15.35 -13.16 7.83
N SER A 371 -16.20 -12.20 7.49
CA SER A 371 -16.66 -11.19 8.45
C SER A 371 -18.10 -10.73 8.20
N VAL A 372 -18.73 -10.16 9.22
CA VAL A 372 -20.06 -9.54 9.14
C VAL A 372 -19.97 -8.17 9.79
N ILE A 373 -20.26 -7.11 9.05
CA ILE A 373 -20.16 -5.73 9.52
C ILE A 373 -21.41 -4.95 9.17
N LYS A 374 -21.65 -3.86 9.91
CA LYS A 374 -22.59 -2.81 9.51
C LYS A 374 -21.81 -1.64 8.95
N SER A 375 -22.33 -0.98 7.92
CA SER A 375 -21.68 0.21 7.38
C SER A 375 -21.46 1.28 8.47
N ALA A 376 -20.21 1.74 8.61
CA ALA A 376 -19.81 2.75 9.59
C ALA A 376 -20.35 4.16 9.28
N ILE A 377 -20.76 4.40 8.02
CA ILE A 377 -21.24 5.71 7.58
C ILE A 377 -22.70 5.54 7.17
N ARG A 378 -23.60 6.01 8.04
CA ARG A 378 -25.01 6.18 7.68
C ARG A 378 -25.17 7.50 6.94
N SER A 379 -26.02 7.54 5.92
CA SER A 379 -26.45 8.81 5.33
C SER A 379 -27.10 9.67 6.40
N HIS A 380 -26.48 10.78 6.78
CA HIS A 380 -26.94 11.67 7.86
C HIS A 380 -26.63 13.13 7.51
N ALA A 381 -27.28 14.04 8.23
CA ALA A 381 -26.95 15.45 8.19
C ALA A 381 -25.64 15.71 8.96
N PHE A 382 -24.66 16.23 8.24
CA PHE A 382 -23.42 16.80 8.72
C PHE A 382 -23.61 18.31 8.92
N GLY A 383 -24.17 18.69 10.07
CA GLY A 383 -24.62 20.07 10.30
C GLY A 383 -25.73 20.46 9.32
N ASN A 384 -25.44 21.41 8.44
CA ASN A 384 -26.33 21.90 7.37
C ASN A 384 -26.08 21.23 6.00
N VAL A 385 -25.28 20.16 5.95
CA VAL A 385 -24.88 19.44 4.72
C VAL A 385 -25.35 17.99 4.81
N SER A 386 -25.91 17.43 3.75
CA SER A 386 -26.20 15.99 3.65
C SER A 386 -24.93 15.22 3.29
N SER A 387 -24.67 14.10 3.96
CA SER A 387 -23.49 13.25 3.70
C SER A 387 -23.90 11.85 3.27
N TYR A 388 -23.24 11.31 2.25
CA TYR A 388 -23.40 9.95 1.73
C TYR A 388 -22.03 9.25 1.64
N PRO A 389 -21.95 7.92 1.78
CA PRO A 389 -20.69 7.20 1.55
C PRO A 389 -20.16 7.39 0.12
N TYR A 390 -18.85 7.60 -0.02
CA TYR A 390 -18.14 7.61 -1.30
C TYR A 390 -17.13 6.46 -1.31
N VAL A 391 -17.44 5.40 -2.03
CA VAL A 391 -16.65 4.15 -2.06
C VAL A 391 -15.60 4.23 -3.15
N VAL A 392 -14.36 3.86 -2.81
CA VAL A 392 -13.23 3.74 -3.74
C VAL A 392 -12.72 2.30 -3.67
N ASP A 393 -12.72 1.60 -4.80
CA ASP A 393 -12.29 0.20 -4.83
C ASP A 393 -10.76 0.11 -4.76
N THR A 394 -10.26 -0.80 -3.91
CA THR A 394 -8.83 -1.12 -3.80
C THR A 394 -8.45 -2.27 -4.73
N ALA A 395 -7.19 -2.30 -5.18
CA ALA A 395 -6.66 -3.33 -6.08
C ALA A 395 -5.73 -4.32 -5.35
N SER A 396 -5.99 -4.56 -4.07
CA SER A 396 -5.12 -5.33 -3.18
C SER A 396 -5.89 -6.42 -2.46
N SER A 397 -5.25 -7.56 -2.17
CA SER A 397 -5.77 -8.56 -1.24
C SER A 397 -4.66 -9.19 -0.41
N ILE A 398 -4.87 -9.25 0.91
CA ILE A 398 -3.89 -9.76 1.88
C ILE A 398 -4.01 -11.26 2.14
N VAL A 399 -5.09 -11.88 1.66
CA VAL A 399 -5.38 -13.32 1.73
C VAL A 399 -5.81 -13.82 0.36
N ASP A 400 -6.02 -15.12 0.19
CA ASP A 400 -6.45 -15.65 -1.11
C ASP A 400 -7.90 -15.22 -1.41
N LEU A 401 -8.76 -15.23 -0.39
CA LEU A 401 -10.18 -14.88 -0.51
C LEU A 401 -10.70 -14.30 0.82
N SER A 402 -11.45 -13.20 0.76
CA SER A 402 -12.15 -12.61 1.90
C SER A 402 -13.60 -12.36 1.53
N ALA A 403 -14.51 -12.83 2.39
CA ALA A 403 -15.96 -12.66 2.23
C ALA A 403 -16.50 -11.84 3.39
N THR A 404 -17.05 -10.66 3.09
CA THR A 404 -17.58 -9.74 4.10
C THR A 404 -19.05 -9.44 3.82
N MET A 405 -19.91 -9.79 4.77
CA MET A 405 -21.34 -9.49 4.74
C MET A 405 -21.59 -8.09 5.32
N ILE A 406 -22.15 -7.19 4.52
CA ILE A 406 -22.34 -5.77 4.88
C ILE A 406 -23.83 -5.43 4.91
N GLU A 407 -24.32 -4.97 6.06
CA GLU A 407 -25.62 -4.29 6.16
C GLU A 407 -25.41 -2.79 5.88
N ASP A 408 -26.06 -2.28 4.84
CA ASP A 408 -26.02 -0.85 4.49
C ASP A 408 -26.97 0.00 5.35
N SER A 409 -26.98 1.31 5.13
CA SER A 409 -27.80 2.25 5.91
C SER A 409 -29.31 2.10 5.68
N ASP A 410 -29.71 1.49 4.55
CA ASP A 410 -31.11 1.24 4.21
C ASP A 410 -31.59 -0.13 4.71
N GLY A 411 -30.72 -0.88 5.42
CA GLY A 411 -31.00 -2.22 5.91
C GLY A 411 -30.93 -3.31 4.82
N LYS A 412 -30.37 -3.00 3.64
CA LYS A 412 -30.08 -4.01 2.61
C LYS A 412 -28.73 -4.65 2.89
N TRP A 413 -28.58 -5.88 2.43
CA TRP A 413 -27.41 -6.71 2.69
C TRP A 413 -26.64 -6.99 1.41
N TRP A 414 -25.32 -6.94 1.52
CA TRP A 414 -24.38 -7.14 0.42
C TRP A 414 -23.31 -8.13 0.85
N LEU A 415 -22.89 -9.00 -0.07
CA LEU A 415 -21.71 -9.84 0.09
C LEU A 415 -20.56 -9.22 -0.70
N HIS A 416 -19.60 -8.63 0.01
CA HIS A 416 -18.38 -8.09 -0.55
C HIS A 416 -17.31 -9.18 -0.59
N MET A 417 -16.84 -9.49 -1.79
CA MET A 417 -15.79 -10.48 -2.05
C MET A 417 -14.50 -9.75 -2.45
N GLU A 418 -13.44 -9.91 -1.68
CA GLU A 418 -12.07 -9.50 -2.02
C GLU A 418 -11.25 -10.75 -2.29
N TYR A 419 -10.44 -10.78 -3.34
CA TYR A 419 -9.73 -12.00 -3.75
C TYR A 419 -8.40 -11.71 -4.44
N ASN A 420 -7.46 -12.65 -4.30
CA ASN A 420 -6.17 -12.62 -4.97
C ASN A 420 -6.34 -12.92 -6.47
N THR A 421 -5.95 -11.96 -7.32
CA THR A 421 -6.12 -12.04 -8.78
C THR A 421 -5.09 -12.93 -9.48
N ASP A 422 -4.01 -13.33 -8.79
CA ASP A 422 -3.11 -14.39 -9.27
C ASP A 422 -3.79 -15.77 -9.22
N LEU A 423 -4.79 -15.94 -8.36
CA LEU A 423 -5.49 -17.20 -8.14
C LEU A 423 -6.87 -17.22 -8.79
N PHE A 424 -7.70 -16.18 -8.59
CA PHE A 424 -9.11 -16.21 -8.96
C PHE A 424 -9.46 -15.19 -10.03
N ARG A 425 -10.28 -15.60 -11.00
CA ARG A 425 -10.91 -14.70 -11.96
C ARG A 425 -12.28 -14.21 -11.47
N PRO A 426 -12.74 -13.01 -11.88
CA PRO A 426 -14.03 -12.47 -11.47
C PRO A 426 -15.21 -13.40 -11.74
N GLU A 427 -15.19 -14.16 -12.84
CA GLU A 427 -16.28 -15.08 -13.19
C GLU A 427 -16.36 -16.27 -12.22
N ARG A 428 -15.24 -16.69 -11.63
CA ARG A 428 -15.23 -17.73 -10.60
C ARG A 428 -15.80 -17.19 -9.30
N ILE A 429 -15.42 -15.98 -8.92
CA ILE A 429 -15.93 -15.34 -7.70
C ILE A 429 -17.44 -15.12 -7.81
N ALA A 430 -17.94 -14.64 -8.95
CA ALA A 430 -19.37 -14.52 -9.19
C ALA A 430 -20.10 -15.87 -9.03
N ARG A 431 -19.54 -16.96 -9.58
CA ARG A 431 -20.10 -18.31 -9.38
C ARG A 431 -20.09 -18.75 -7.92
N MET A 432 -18.99 -18.52 -7.19
CA MET A 432 -18.90 -18.84 -5.76
C MET A 432 -19.97 -18.09 -4.94
N VAL A 433 -20.32 -16.87 -5.33
CA VAL A 433 -21.41 -16.11 -4.71
C VAL A 433 -22.78 -16.73 -5.02
N ASP A 434 -23.05 -17.08 -6.27
CA ASP A 434 -24.29 -17.77 -6.64
C ASP A 434 -24.43 -19.10 -5.90
N ASP A 435 -23.34 -19.86 -5.80
CA ASP A 435 -23.29 -21.13 -5.07
C ASP A 435 -23.50 -20.92 -3.56
N TYR A 436 -22.93 -19.87 -2.97
CA TYR A 436 -23.16 -19.53 -1.57
C TYR A 436 -24.62 -19.19 -1.29
N ILE A 437 -25.26 -18.42 -2.18
CA ILE A 437 -26.69 -18.11 -2.11
C ILE A 437 -27.52 -19.40 -2.22
N ALA A 438 -27.17 -20.31 -3.12
CA ALA A 438 -27.84 -21.60 -3.27
C ALA A 438 -27.68 -22.49 -2.03
N VAL A 439 -26.48 -22.54 -1.45
CA VAL A 439 -26.18 -23.25 -0.19
C VAL A 439 -27.03 -22.70 0.95
N LEU A 440 -27.09 -21.37 1.12
CA LEU A 440 -27.95 -20.73 2.12
C LEU A 440 -29.44 -21.07 1.91
N GLY A 441 -29.90 -21.06 0.66
CA GLY A 441 -31.27 -21.45 0.31
C GLY A 441 -31.58 -22.90 0.69
N ALA A 442 -30.66 -23.83 0.43
CA ALA A 442 -30.82 -25.24 0.79
C ALA A 442 -30.82 -25.45 2.32
N ILE A 443 -29.94 -24.76 3.04
CA ILE A 443 -29.85 -24.80 4.50
C ILE A 443 -31.13 -24.29 5.16
N VAL A 444 -31.65 -23.15 4.68
CA VAL A 444 -32.90 -22.57 5.21
C VAL A 444 -34.09 -23.49 4.93
N ALA A 445 -34.13 -24.15 3.77
CA ALA A 445 -35.20 -25.07 3.42
C ALA A 445 -35.14 -26.38 4.22
N ASN A 446 -33.94 -26.89 4.49
CA ASN A 446 -33.71 -28.11 5.28
C ASN A 446 -32.40 -28.03 6.08
N PRO A 447 -32.43 -27.57 7.34
CA PRO A 447 -31.21 -27.38 8.13
C PRO A 447 -30.55 -28.71 8.56
N GLU A 448 -31.24 -29.85 8.45
CA GLU A 448 -30.69 -31.19 8.74
C GLU A 448 -30.02 -31.85 7.53
N VAL A 449 -29.95 -31.14 6.40
CA VAL A 449 -29.25 -31.62 5.21
C VAL A 449 -27.80 -31.97 5.55
N GLN A 450 -27.33 -33.11 5.05
CA GLN A 450 -25.92 -33.49 5.15
C GLN A 450 -25.09 -32.54 4.28
N ILE A 451 -23.88 -32.18 4.71
CA ILE A 451 -23.06 -31.22 3.98
C ILE A 451 -22.75 -31.66 2.54
N ASP A 452 -22.61 -32.96 2.26
CA ASP A 452 -22.46 -33.52 0.91
C ASP A 452 -23.73 -33.42 0.04
N GLY A 453 -24.89 -33.28 0.69
CA GLY A 453 -26.19 -33.10 0.04
C GLY A 453 -26.50 -31.65 -0.34
N LEU A 454 -25.68 -30.69 0.09
CA LEU A 454 -25.79 -29.30 -0.33
C LEU A 454 -25.55 -29.17 -1.86
N PRO A 455 -26.11 -28.15 -2.53
CA PRO A 455 -25.89 -27.97 -3.96
C PRO A 455 -24.39 -27.86 -4.29
N LEU A 456 -23.95 -28.66 -5.27
CA LEU A 456 -22.59 -28.64 -5.81
C LEU A 456 -22.39 -27.41 -6.70
N PRO A 457 -21.22 -26.76 -6.64
CA PRO A 457 -20.88 -25.69 -7.55
C PRO A 457 -20.74 -26.19 -8.99
N HIS A 458 -21.08 -25.36 -9.98
CA HIS A 458 -20.88 -25.65 -11.40
C HIS A 458 -19.37 -25.78 -11.74
N VAL A 459 -18.76 -26.95 -11.55
CA VAL A 459 -17.37 -27.20 -11.95
C VAL A 459 -17.31 -27.47 -13.46
N ALA A 460 -17.12 -26.42 -14.26
CA ALA A 460 -16.73 -26.59 -15.67
C ALA A 460 -15.29 -27.14 -15.72
N ARG A 461 -15.14 -28.39 -16.18
CA ARG A 461 -13.84 -28.98 -16.53
C ARG A 461 -13.24 -28.17 -17.71
N PRO A 462 -11.95 -27.79 -17.70
CA PRO A 462 -11.35 -27.12 -18.86
C PRO A 462 -11.45 -28.03 -20.10
N PRO A 463 -11.64 -27.46 -21.31
CA PRO A 463 -11.72 -28.26 -22.53
C PRO A 463 -10.41 -29.00 -22.74
N ALA A 464 -10.50 -30.31 -23.01
CA ALA A 464 -9.38 -31.14 -23.38
C ALA A 464 -8.62 -30.46 -24.53
N THR A 465 -7.35 -30.13 -24.28
CA THR A 465 -6.43 -29.65 -25.31
C THR A 465 -6.36 -30.66 -26.45
N ALA A 466 -6.38 -30.13 -27.66
CA ALA A 466 -6.39 -30.85 -28.92
C ALA A 466 -5.40 -32.03 -28.96
N GLU A 467 -5.89 -33.17 -29.43
CA GLU A 467 -5.06 -34.34 -29.76
C GLU A 467 -3.90 -33.94 -30.68
N PRO A 468 -2.65 -34.34 -30.38
CA PRO A 468 -1.55 -34.17 -31.31
C PRO A 468 -1.75 -35.11 -32.49
N ARG A 469 -1.80 -34.52 -33.70
CA ARG A 469 -1.76 -35.23 -34.98
C ARG A 469 -0.60 -36.22 -35.02
N SER A 470 -0.92 -37.45 -35.40
CA SER A 470 -0.04 -38.59 -35.57
C SER A 470 1.09 -38.33 -36.59
N PRO A 471 2.32 -38.82 -36.37
CA PRO A 471 3.23 -39.16 -37.44
C PRO A 471 3.06 -40.63 -37.85
N SER A 472 3.03 -40.81 -39.16
CA SER A 472 3.04 -42.06 -39.91
C SER A 472 4.07 -43.12 -39.44
N GLY A 473 3.58 -44.34 -39.20
CA GLY A 473 4.13 -45.61 -39.68
C GLY A 473 5.50 -46.10 -39.20
N ASN A 474 5.53 -47.12 -38.33
CA ASN A 474 5.91 -48.48 -38.76
C ASN A 474 5.68 -49.55 -37.66
N ASN A 475 5.20 -50.71 -38.11
CA ASN A 475 4.93 -51.93 -37.36
C ASN A 475 6.16 -52.49 -36.62
N HIS A 476 5.96 -53.14 -35.47
CA HIS A 476 6.07 -54.61 -35.26
C HIS A 476 5.87 -55.01 -33.78
N GLY A 477 5.06 -56.06 -33.53
CA GLY A 477 5.35 -57.07 -32.49
C GLY A 477 4.59 -57.03 -31.17
N ARG A 478 3.46 -57.77 -31.08
CA ARG A 478 2.84 -58.28 -29.84
C ARG A 478 3.80 -59.21 -29.08
N VAL A 479 3.98 -59.03 -27.75
CA VAL A 479 4.12 -60.14 -26.76
C VAL A 479 3.79 -59.68 -25.31
N LYS A 480 2.78 -60.37 -24.73
CA LYS A 480 2.49 -60.79 -23.33
C LYS A 480 2.47 -59.83 -22.13
N ALA A 481 1.43 -60.06 -21.33
CA ALA A 481 1.16 -59.60 -19.98
C ALA A 481 2.14 -60.16 -18.92
N ALA A 482 2.43 -59.33 -17.91
CA ALA A 482 2.87 -59.75 -16.58
C ALA A 482 2.41 -58.75 -15.49
N VAL A 483 2.09 -59.33 -14.33
CA VAL A 483 1.53 -58.84 -13.05
C VAL A 483 2.46 -57.83 -12.33
N PRO A 484 1.97 -56.98 -11.39
CA PRO A 484 2.63 -55.74 -11.00
C PRO A 484 3.74 -55.92 -9.96
N ILE A 485 4.87 -55.22 -10.17
CA ILE A 485 5.95 -55.12 -9.18
C ILE A 485 5.68 -53.92 -8.28
N ARG A 486 5.44 -54.25 -7.01
CA ARG A 486 5.39 -53.38 -5.84
C ARG A 486 6.75 -52.68 -5.67
N ALA A 487 6.86 -51.42 -6.07
CA ALA A 487 8.03 -50.60 -5.76
C ALA A 487 7.93 -50.09 -4.32
N ARG A 488 8.72 -50.71 -3.43
CA ARG A 488 8.99 -50.23 -2.08
C ARG A 488 9.66 -48.86 -2.15
N SER A 489 9.20 -47.94 -1.30
CA SER A 489 9.90 -46.72 -0.92
C SER A 489 11.36 -47.01 -0.56
N PRO A 490 12.34 -46.21 -1.04
CA PRO A 490 13.64 -46.19 -0.42
C PRO A 490 13.55 -45.41 0.89
N LEU A 491 13.65 -46.12 2.01
CA LEU A 491 14.02 -45.56 3.31
C LEU A 491 15.28 -44.70 3.12
N LYS A 492 15.18 -43.39 3.36
CA LYS A 492 16.35 -42.52 3.53
C LYS A 492 17.09 -42.97 4.79
N GLN A 493 18.18 -43.71 4.62
CA GLN A 493 19.21 -43.85 5.65
C GLN A 493 20.01 -42.54 5.77
N PRO A 494 20.56 -42.24 6.96
CA PRO A 494 21.25 -40.98 7.22
C PRO A 494 22.52 -40.90 6.37
N LYS A 495 22.65 -39.82 5.60
CA LYS A 495 23.88 -39.55 4.84
C LYS A 495 25.02 -39.33 5.83
N SER A 496 25.99 -40.23 5.79
CA SER A 496 27.32 -40.10 6.37
C SER A 496 28.00 -38.82 5.90
N ALA A 497 28.72 -38.18 6.83
CA ALA A 497 29.49 -36.96 6.64
C ALA A 497 30.26 -36.91 5.32
N GLY A 498 29.95 -35.90 4.48
CA GLY A 498 30.83 -35.45 3.41
C GLY A 498 32.06 -34.73 3.98
N PRO A 499 33.13 -34.57 3.19
CA PRO A 499 34.43 -34.15 3.69
C PRO A 499 34.37 -32.74 4.28
N VAL A 500 34.90 -32.60 5.50
CA VAL A 500 35.25 -31.33 6.12
C VAL A 500 36.38 -30.71 5.30
N ILE A 501 36.10 -29.62 4.61
CA ILE A 501 37.12 -28.64 4.21
C ILE A 501 36.70 -27.32 4.85
N GLU A 502 37.26 -27.08 6.02
CA GLU A 502 37.31 -25.77 6.67
C GLU A 502 38.18 -24.83 5.83
N GLU A 503 37.54 -23.84 5.22
CA GLU A 503 38.00 -22.47 5.37
C GLU A 503 36.82 -21.69 5.94
N GLN A 504 36.76 -21.60 7.27
CA GLN A 504 35.83 -20.70 7.96
C GLN A 504 36.16 -19.28 7.52
N SER A 505 35.45 -18.73 6.54
CA SER A 505 35.62 -17.32 6.21
C SER A 505 35.10 -16.47 7.36
N GLU A 506 35.68 -15.28 7.54
CA GLU A 506 35.24 -14.28 8.52
C GLU A 506 33.71 -14.10 8.53
N ASP A 507 33.05 -14.11 7.36
CA ASP A 507 31.58 -14.00 7.25
C ASP A 507 30.82 -15.14 7.95
N HIS A 508 31.29 -16.38 7.93
CA HIS A 508 30.60 -17.50 8.59
C HIS A 508 30.71 -17.40 10.11
N VAL A 509 31.87 -16.95 10.61
CA VAL A 509 32.12 -16.74 12.04
C VAL A 509 31.30 -15.56 12.54
N LEU A 510 31.30 -14.45 11.80
CA LEU A 510 30.50 -13.26 12.11
C LEU A 510 29.00 -13.58 12.13
N LEU A 511 28.49 -14.22 11.09
CA LEU A 511 27.08 -14.62 11.02
C LEU A 511 26.72 -15.58 12.14
N ALA A 512 27.54 -16.59 12.43
CA ALA A 512 27.29 -17.49 13.54
C ALA A 512 27.20 -16.76 14.88
N GLU A 513 28.05 -15.75 15.11
CA GLU A 513 28.01 -14.99 16.35
C GLU A 513 26.80 -14.08 16.46
N ILE A 514 26.43 -13.39 15.38
CA ILE A 514 25.19 -12.59 15.33
C ILE A 514 23.97 -13.49 15.54
N TRP A 515 23.92 -14.66 14.90
CA TRP A 515 22.80 -15.61 15.04
C TRP A 515 22.69 -16.14 16.48
N LYS A 516 23.80 -16.50 17.14
CA LYS A 516 23.77 -16.91 18.55
C LYS A 516 23.22 -15.81 19.44
N ASN A 517 23.65 -14.58 19.22
CA ASN A 517 23.21 -13.42 20.02
C ASN A 517 21.72 -13.11 19.81
N VAL A 518 21.24 -13.20 18.57
CA VAL A 518 19.84 -12.93 18.24
C VAL A 518 18.92 -14.06 18.71
N LEU A 519 19.33 -15.32 18.53
CA LEU A 519 18.51 -16.50 18.87
C LEU A 519 18.68 -16.96 20.34
N GLY A 520 19.69 -16.46 21.05
CA GLY A 520 20.01 -16.87 22.42
C GLY A 520 20.51 -18.31 22.52
N LEU A 521 21.07 -18.88 21.44
CA LEU A 521 21.52 -20.27 21.40
C LEU A 521 23.02 -20.40 21.63
N PRO A 522 23.48 -21.41 22.41
CA PRO A 522 24.90 -21.58 22.74
C PRO A 522 25.75 -22.07 21.56
N LYS A 523 25.15 -22.77 20.60
CA LYS A 523 25.78 -23.27 19.36
C LYS A 523 24.77 -23.27 18.22
N ILE A 524 25.22 -22.92 17.03
CA ILE A 524 24.45 -22.93 15.78
C ILE A 524 25.35 -23.52 14.68
N GLY A 525 24.85 -24.50 13.96
CA GLY A 525 25.48 -25.10 12.79
C GLY A 525 25.29 -24.24 11.55
N ILE A 526 26.27 -24.24 10.64
CA ILE A 526 26.22 -23.39 9.44
C ILE A 526 25.09 -23.76 8.45
N HIS A 527 24.54 -24.95 8.58
CA HIS A 527 23.43 -25.46 7.76
C HIS A 527 22.11 -25.50 8.53
N ASP A 528 22.09 -25.03 9.78
CA ASP A 528 20.86 -24.91 10.54
C ASP A 528 19.99 -23.85 9.90
N ASN A 529 18.71 -24.17 9.70
CA ASN A 529 17.73 -23.23 9.20
C ASN A 529 17.32 -22.29 10.33
N PHE A 530 17.43 -20.98 10.10
CA PHE A 530 17.11 -19.91 11.04
C PHE A 530 15.75 -20.11 11.72
N PHE A 531 14.73 -20.51 10.96
CA PHE A 531 13.36 -20.66 11.46
C PHE A 531 13.18 -21.97 12.24
N ASP A 532 13.82 -23.05 11.81
CA ASP A 532 13.75 -24.36 12.48
C ASP A 532 14.38 -24.33 13.88
N VAL A 533 15.38 -23.46 14.08
CA VAL A 533 16.04 -23.27 15.38
C VAL A 533 15.37 -22.22 16.27
N GLY A 534 14.14 -21.80 15.93
CA GLY A 534 13.33 -20.89 16.74
C GLY A 534 13.37 -19.41 16.32
N GLY A 535 13.97 -19.10 15.17
CA GLY A 535 13.90 -17.78 14.57
C GLY A 535 12.49 -17.42 14.10
N HIS A 536 12.10 -16.16 14.29
CA HIS A 536 10.83 -15.62 13.80
C HIS A 536 11.03 -14.24 13.16
N SER A 537 9.96 -13.65 12.62
CA SER A 537 10.02 -12.44 11.80
C SER A 537 10.69 -11.24 12.50
N LEU A 538 10.43 -11.05 13.80
CA LEU A 538 11.08 -10.00 14.59
C LEU A 538 12.59 -10.25 14.76
N LEU A 539 12.96 -11.50 15.04
CA LEU A 539 14.38 -11.90 15.12
C LEU A 539 15.07 -11.78 13.77
N ALA A 540 14.38 -12.04 12.65
CA ALA A 540 14.91 -11.85 11.31
C ALA A 540 15.20 -10.38 11.00
N ALA A 541 14.31 -9.45 11.37
CA ALA A 541 14.57 -8.01 11.22
C ALA A 541 15.75 -7.55 12.09
N ARG A 542 15.80 -7.97 13.35
CA ARG A 542 16.92 -7.70 14.27
C ARG A 542 18.23 -8.29 13.74
N LEU A 543 18.18 -9.51 13.23
CA LEU A 543 19.31 -10.20 12.60
C LEU A 543 19.84 -9.38 11.43
N MET A 544 18.99 -8.95 10.50
CA MET A 544 19.43 -8.14 9.36
C MET A 544 20.00 -6.78 9.79
N ALA A 545 19.39 -6.11 10.77
CA ALA A 545 19.89 -4.85 11.31
C ALA A 545 21.30 -5.01 11.91
N GLN A 546 21.53 -6.07 12.70
CA GLN A 546 22.85 -6.35 13.27
C GLN A 546 23.88 -6.78 12.21
N ILE A 547 23.46 -7.54 11.19
CA ILE A 547 24.34 -7.85 10.06
C ILE A 547 24.72 -6.57 9.31
N GLN A 548 23.76 -5.67 9.06
CA GLN A 548 24.03 -4.39 8.41
C GLN A 548 24.97 -3.53 9.23
N GLU A 549 24.78 -3.45 10.55
CA GLU A 549 25.66 -2.72 11.45
C GLU A 549 27.08 -3.29 11.46
N ALA A 550 27.21 -4.63 11.56
CA ALA A 550 28.50 -5.29 11.64
C ALA A 550 29.25 -5.35 10.31
N THR A 551 28.55 -5.41 9.18
CA THR A 551 29.16 -5.56 7.84
C THR A 551 29.16 -4.27 7.03
N GLY A 552 28.38 -3.27 7.43
CA GLY A 552 28.08 -2.07 6.62
C GLY A 552 27.23 -2.35 5.37
N ARG A 553 26.77 -3.59 5.16
CA ARG A 553 26.04 -4.00 3.94
C ARG A 553 24.54 -3.99 4.20
N LYS A 554 23.78 -3.31 3.35
CA LYS A 554 22.31 -3.34 3.39
C LYS A 554 21.81 -4.66 2.81
N ILE A 555 21.27 -5.52 3.66
CA ILE A 555 20.66 -6.80 3.26
C ILE A 555 19.16 -6.70 3.52
N PRO A 556 18.29 -6.90 2.51
CA PRO A 556 16.85 -6.85 2.72
C PRO A 556 16.39 -8.02 3.60
N VAL A 557 15.35 -7.78 4.41
CA VAL A 557 14.78 -8.81 5.30
C VAL A 557 14.32 -10.05 4.54
N SER A 558 13.86 -9.93 3.31
CA SER A 558 13.50 -11.06 2.44
C SER A 558 14.64 -12.04 2.17
N ALA A 559 15.91 -11.61 2.29
CA ALA A 559 17.07 -12.47 2.04
C ALA A 559 17.14 -13.68 2.99
N ILE A 560 16.74 -13.52 4.27
CA ILE A 560 16.77 -14.62 5.24
C ILE A 560 15.70 -15.69 4.97
N PHE A 561 14.61 -15.33 4.28
CA PHE A 561 13.58 -16.29 3.87
C PHE A 561 14.03 -17.10 2.66
N ARG A 562 14.76 -16.47 1.73
CA ARG A 562 15.32 -17.15 0.55
C ARG A 562 16.58 -17.95 0.87
N SER A 563 17.38 -17.49 1.82
CA SER A 563 18.66 -18.08 2.22
C SER A 563 18.69 -18.29 3.73
N PRO A 564 17.93 -19.28 4.25
CA PRO A 564 17.67 -19.40 5.68
C PRO A 564 18.79 -20.09 6.47
N THR A 565 20.00 -20.25 5.94
CA THR A 565 21.13 -20.87 6.66
C THR A 565 22.33 -19.94 6.67
N ILE A 566 23.21 -20.06 7.67
CA ILE A 566 24.46 -19.27 7.71
C ILE A 566 25.28 -19.52 6.44
N ALA A 567 25.34 -20.75 5.93
CA ALA A 567 26.09 -21.08 4.71
C ALA A 567 25.52 -20.39 3.47
N SER A 568 24.20 -20.41 3.28
CA SER A 568 23.56 -19.74 2.13
C SER A 568 23.58 -18.22 2.28
N LEU A 569 23.39 -17.69 3.49
CA LEU A 569 23.47 -16.25 3.75
C LEU A 569 24.91 -15.72 3.63
N ALA A 570 25.92 -16.49 4.06
CA ALA A 570 27.32 -16.15 3.86
C ALA A 570 27.68 -16.12 2.37
N GLN A 571 27.05 -16.94 1.53
CA GLN A 571 27.22 -16.85 0.08
C GLN A 571 26.62 -15.55 -0.47
N VAL A 572 25.44 -15.13 0.01
CA VAL A 572 24.81 -13.84 -0.34
C VAL A 572 25.70 -12.67 0.08
N ILE A 573 26.39 -12.78 1.22
CA ILE A 573 27.35 -11.77 1.69
C ILE A 573 28.63 -11.80 0.85
N LYS A 574 29.25 -12.96 0.62
CA LYS A 574 30.54 -13.13 -0.08
C LYS A 574 30.51 -12.78 -1.55
N SER A 575 29.42 -13.06 -2.24
CA SER A 575 29.37 -13.01 -3.70
C SER A 575 29.58 -11.61 -4.28
N ASN A 576 29.57 -10.55 -3.45
CA ASN A 576 29.49 -9.14 -3.88
C ASN A 576 28.42 -8.94 -4.98
N SER A 577 27.49 -9.89 -5.11
CA SER A 577 26.58 -10.00 -6.25
C SER A 577 25.34 -9.15 -6.06
N LEU A 578 25.41 -8.21 -5.12
CA LEU A 578 24.48 -7.10 -4.96
C LEU A 578 25.21 -5.74 -4.83
N ALA A 579 26.50 -5.63 -5.23
CA ALA A 579 27.25 -4.37 -5.28
C ALA A 579 27.73 -3.99 -6.70
N LYS A 580 26.92 -4.21 -7.73
CA LYS A 580 26.95 -3.32 -8.89
C LYS A 580 25.95 -2.20 -8.60
N ALA A 581 26.42 -0.95 -8.55
CA ALA A 581 25.52 0.15 -8.89
C ALA A 581 24.90 -0.21 -10.25
N ASP A 582 23.57 -0.14 -10.35
CA ASP A 582 22.89 -0.54 -11.57
C ASP A 582 23.55 0.18 -12.77
N PRO A 583 23.87 -0.52 -13.88
CA PRO A 583 24.68 0.06 -14.95
C PRO A 583 24.01 1.32 -15.52
N ALA A 584 24.76 2.42 -15.74
CA ALA A 584 24.20 3.70 -16.23
C ALA A 584 23.30 3.56 -17.47
N LEU A 585 23.56 2.49 -18.24
CA LEU A 585 22.72 1.99 -19.31
C LEU A 585 22.25 0.57 -18.98
N MET A 586 20.93 0.39 -18.86
CA MET A 586 20.31 -0.92 -18.68
C MET A 586 19.53 -1.28 -19.94
N GLN A 587 19.85 -2.40 -20.57
CA GLN A 587 19.09 -2.87 -21.73
C GLN A 587 17.77 -3.50 -21.27
N LEU A 588 16.65 -2.88 -21.62
CA LEU A 588 15.31 -3.34 -21.28
C LEU A 588 14.73 -4.29 -22.33
N HIS A 589 15.16 -4.15 -23.59
CA HIS A 589 14.73 -5.03 -24.69
C HIS A 589 15.84 -5.25 -25.72
N HIS A 590 15.94 -6.49 -26.22
CA HIS A 590 16.88 -6.87 -27.28
C HIS A 590 16.17 -6.77 -28.63
N GLY A 591 16.69 -5.93 -29.53
CA GLY A 591 16.12 -5.75 -30.86
C GLY A 591 17.00 -6.24 -32.00
N ARG A 592 16.47 -6.24 -33.23
CA ARG A 592 17.19 -6.56 -34.46
C ARG A 592 18.31 -5.55 -34.73
N SER A 593 19.46 -6.09 -35.10
CA SER A 593 20.64 -5.29 -35.50
C SER A 593 20.31 -4.38 -36.69
N GLY A 594 20.68 -3.09 -36.58
CA GLY A 594 20.44 -2.07 -37.61
C GLY A 594 19.21 -1.16 -37.39
N SER A 595 18.44 -1.34 -36.31
CA SER A 595 17.32 -0.44 -35.95
C SER A 595 17.77 0.65 -34.97
N THR A 596 17.34 1.90 -35.17
CA THR A 596 17.61 3.01 -34.24
C THR A 596 17.04 2.69 -32.83
N PRO A 597 17.87 2.67 -31.77
CA PRO A 597 17.45 2.41 -30.40
C PRO A 597 16.59 3.53 -29.80
N PHE A 598 15.82 3.17 -28.79
CA PHE A 598 15.10 4.13 -27.94
C PHE A 598 15.74 4.21 -26.55
N PHE A 599 16.08 5.41 -26.11
CA PHE A 599 16.73 5.68 -24.82
C PHE A 599 15.76 6.30 -23.81
N ALA A 600 15.39 5.53 -22.79
CA ALA A 600 14.46 5.92 -21.73
C ALA A 600 15.21 6.53 -20.53
N VAL A 601 15.05 7.83 -20.28
CA VAL A 601 15.77 8.58 -19.24
C VAL A 601 14.98 8.58 -17.94
N ALA A 602 15.56 7.99 -16.88
CA ALA A 602 14.99 7.96 -15.55
C ALA A 602 15.82 8.83 -14.58
N ALA A 603 15.14 9.61 -13.74
CA ALA A 603 15.82 10.29 -12.64
C ALA A 603 16.19 9.30 -11.52
N PRO A 604 17.30 9.53 -10.78
CA PRO A 604 17.69 8.67 -9.66
C PRO A 604 16.58 8.56 -8.62
N GLY A 605 16.23 7.34 -8.18
CA GLY A 605 15.20 7.12 -7.17
C GLY A 605 13.76 7.02 -7.66
N VAL A 606 13.53 7.11 -8.96
CA VAL A 606 12.19 7.02 -9.56
C VAL A 606 11.94 5.59 -10.05
N ASP A 607 10.73 5.08 -9.77
CA ASP A 607 10.26 3.78 -10.24
C ASP A 607 10.42 3.65 -11.76
N SER A 608 11.00 2.53 -12.19
CA SER A 608 11.41 2.27 -13.57
C SER A 608 10.57 1.21 -14.26
N LEU A 609 9.59 0.63 -13.55
CA LEU A 609 8.76 -0.47 -14.05
C LEU A 609 7.94 -0.07 -15.29
N GLY A 610 7.46 1.17 -15.36
CA GLY A 610 6.75 1.68 -16.54
C GLY A 610 7.59 1.69 -17.83
N LEU A 611 8.88 2.00 -17.73
CA LEU A 611 9.80 1.98 -18.89
C LEU A 611 10.09 0.53 -19.34
N VAL A 612 10.06 -0.43 -18.42
CA VAL A 612 10.17 -1.87 -18.70
C VAL A 612 8.92 -2.39 -19.41
N LEU A 613 7.74 -1.97 -18.97
CA LEU A 613 6.49 -2.29 -19.65
C LEU A 613 6.44 -1.66 -21.05
N LEU A 614 6.88 -0.41 -21.20
CA LEU A 614 6.98 0.26 -22.51
C LEU A 614 7.89 -0.50 -23.47
N ALA A 615 9.05 -0.96 -22.99
CA ALA A 615 10.03 -1.66 -23.80
C ALA A 615 9.45 -2.94 -24.45
N ARG A 616 8.49 -3.61 -23.81
CA ARG A 616 7.79 -4.80 -24.35
C ARG A 616 6.89 -4.50 -25.55
N HIS A 617 6.60 -3.22 -25.81
CA HIS A 617 5.69 -2.77 -26.86
C HIS A 617 6.39 -1.99 -27.98
N LEU A 618 7.73 -1.87 -27.98
CA LEU A 618 8.48 -1.14 -29.00
C LEU A 618 9.02 -2.03 -30.15
N ASP A 619 8.31 -3.13 -30.45
CA ASP A 619 8.68 -4.16 -31.43
C ASP A 619 10.09 -4.75 -31.17
N ASP A 620 10.70 -5.43 -32.16
CA ASP A 620 12.09 -5.93 -32.14
C ASP A 620 13.14 -4.79 -32.12
N ARG A 621 12.97 -3.68 -31.36
CA ARG A 621 13.93 -2.57 -31.29
C ARG A 621 14.75 -2.58 -30.01
N PRO A 622 16.03 -2.20 -30.06
CA PRO A 622 16.81 -2.05 -28.84
C PRO A 622 16.25 -0.91 -27.97
N VAL A 623 15.88 -1.22 -26.72
CA VAL A 623 15.42 -0.22 -25.74
C VAL A 623 16.37 -0.22 -24.57
N TYR A 624 16.90 0.96 -24.24
CA TYR A 624 17.85 1.13 -23.16
C TYR A 624 17.35 2.18 -22.17
N LYS A 625 17.41 1.87 -20.89
CA LYS A 625 17.16 2.78 -19.79
C LYS A 625 18.47 3.46 -19.39
N LEU A 626 18.46 4.79 -19.34
CA LEU A 626 19.51 5.61 -18.76
C LEU A 626 19.18 5.90 -17.30
N GLN A 627 20.10 5.56 -16.40
CA GLN A 627 19.96 5.77 -14.96
C GLN A 627 21.24 6.38 -14.37
N GLY A 628 21.10 7.37 -13.50
CA GLY A 628 22.25 8.11 -12.97
C GLY A 628 23.04 7.31 -11.94
N THR A 629 24.37 7.31 -12.03
CA THR A 629 25.25 6.55 -11.12
C THR A 629 25.59 7.27 -9.80
N GLY A 630 24.92 8.39 -9.50
CA GLY A 630 25.18 9.23 -8.32
C GLY A 630 24.21 9.03 -7.14
N PRO A 631 24.59 9.47 -5.92
CA PRO A 631 23.75 9.37 -4.72
C PRO A 631 22.43 10.14 -4.84
N LEU A 632 21.37 9.61 -4.21
CA LEU A 632 20.05 10.22 -4.06
C LEU A 632 20.12 11.55 -3.26
N ILE A 633 20.34 12.67 -3.95
CA ILE A 633 20.20 14.00 -3.35
C ILE A 633 18.71 14.38 -3.38
N GLY A 634 17.95 13.86 -2.40
CA GLY A 634 16.50 14.13 -2.24
C GLY A 634 16.16 15.30 -1.31
N THR A 635 17.16 16.02 -0.82
CA THR A 635 16.99 17.13 0.15
C THR A 635 17.05 18.51 -0.49
N ARG A 636 17.40 18.61 -1.79
CA ARG A 636 17.44 19.88 -2.55
C ARG A 636 17.31 19.67 -4.07
N PRO A 637 16.96 20.71 -4.86
CA PRO A 637 17.00 20.66 -6.33
C PRO A 637 18.39 20.34 -6.89
N PHE A 638 18.44 19.77 -8.10
CA PHE A 638 19.69 19.61 -8.86
C PHE A 638 20.32 20.97 -9.15
N GLU A 639 21.60 21.13 -8.84
CA GLU A 639 22.37 22.25 -9.35
C GLU A 639 22.57 22.11 -10.86
N LYS A 640 22.74 23.25 -11.54
CA LYS A 640 22.89 23.30 -13.01
C LYS A 640 24.07 22.44 -13.51
N GLU A 641 25.15 22.39 -12.74
CA GLU A 641 26.34 21.60 -13.05
C GLU A 641 26.14 20.10 -12.78
N GLU A 642 25.32 19.73 -11.79
CA GLU A 642 24.94 18.35 -11.52
C GLU A 642 24.08 17.78 -12.66
N LEU A 643 23.13 18.58 -13.16
CA LEU A 643 22.30 18.19 -14.31
C LEU A 643 23.14 18.04 -15.60
N ARG A 644 24.13 18.92 -15.82
CA ARG A 644 25.08 18.81 -16.94
C ARG A 644 25.97 17.58 -16.83
N ALA A 645 26.47 17.27 -15.62
CA ALA A 645 27.29 16.09 -15.39
C ALA A 645 26.50 14.81 -15.70
N LEU A 646 25.25 14.73 -15.22
CA LEU A 646 24.36 13.60 -15.48
C LEU A 646 24.02 13.45 -16.97
N ALA A 647 23.77 14.56 -17.67
CA ALA A 647 23.54 14.52 -19.11
C ALA A 647 24.76 14.02 -19.91
N ARG A 648 25.98 14.43 -19.54
CA ARG A 648 27.21 13.95 -20.19
C ARG A 648 27.45 12.46 -19.96
N GLU A 649 27.18 11.98 -18.76
CA GLU A 649 27.22 10.56 -18.43
C GLU A 649 26.26 9.75 -19.31
N HIS A 650 25.02 10.23 -19.43
CA HIS A 650 24.02 9.59 -20.28
C HIS A 650 24.37 9.64 -21.77
N ILE A 651 24.94 10.73 -22.27
CA ILE A 651 25.40 10.81 -23.67
C ILE A 651 26.55 9.83 -23.95
N ALA A 652 27.51 9.72 -23.02
CA ALA A 652 28.60 8.75 -23.14
C ALA A 652 28.05 7.32 -23.21
N ALA A 653 27.08 7.00 -22.35
CA ALA A 653 26.38 5.72 -22.34
C ALA A 653 25.56 5.47 -23.63
N MET A 654 24.87 6.48 -24.16
CA MET A 654 24.15 6.37 -25.44
C MET A 654 25.11 6.08 -26.59
N ARG A 655 26.29 6.72 -26.61
CA ARG A 655 27.30 6.57 -27.67
C ARG A 655 27.97 5.20 -27.72
N THR A 656 27.95 4.43 -26.63
CA THR A 656 28.43 3.03 -26.67
C THR A 656 27.50 2.12 -27.48
N VAL A 657 26.24 2.51 -27.63
CA VAL A 657 25.24 1.78 -28.42
C VAL A 657 25.06 2.41 -29.80
N GLN A 658 25.02 3.74 -29.87
CA GLN A 658 24.83 4.48 -31.11
C GLN A 658 25.78 5.69 -31.14
N PRO A 659 26.93 5.60 -31.85
CA PRO A 659 27.94 6.66 -31.85
C PRO A 659 27.50 8.00 -32.43
N HIS A 660 26.59 7.97 -33.42
CA HIS A 660 26.06 9.15 -34.11
C HIS A 660 24.53 9.07 -34.26
N GLY A 661 23.88 10.23 -34.35
CA GLY A 661 22.44 10.35 -34.56
C GLY A 661 21.97 9.71 -35.88
N PRO A 662 20.65 9.53 -36.04
CA PRO A 662 19.60 10.18 -35.24
C PRO A 662 19.30 9.51 -33.89
N TYR A 663 19.34 10.26 -32.79
CA TYR A 663 18.99 9.77 -31.45
C TYR A 663 17.48 9.86 -31.17
N CYS A 664 16.94 8.86 -30.48
CA CYS A 664 15.55 8.85 -30.00
C CYS A 664 15.56 8.62 -28.49
N LEU A 665 15.07 9.58 -27.71
CA LEU A 665 15.02 9.47 -26.25
C LEU A 665 13.66 9.88 -25.68
N GLY A 666 13.38 9.50 -24.43
CA GLY A 666 12.17 9.94 -23.74
C GLY A 666 12.24 9.81 -22.24
N GLY A 667 11.40 10.59 -21.54
CA GLY A 667 11.45 10.69 -20.08
C GLY A 667 10.14 11.16 -19.47
N MET A 668 10.06 11.00 -18.15
CA MET A 668 8.92 11.36 -17.30
C MET A 668 9.43 12.03 -16.02
N CYS A 669 8.65 12.95 -15.45
CA CYS A 669 9.01 13.69 -14.22
C CYS A 669 10.42 14.31 -14.31
N GLY A 670 11.28 14.07 -13.32
CA GLY A 670 12.67 14.52 -13.32
C GLY A 670 13.50 14.02 -14.52
N GLY A 671 13.12 12.90 -15.15
CA GLY A 671 13.75 12.40 -16.38
C GLY A 671 13.60 13.35 -17.57
N VAL A 672 12.57 14.20 -17.58
CA VAL A 672 12.36 15.23 -18.61
C VAL A 672 13.32 16.40 -18.46
N LEU A 673 13.69 16.76 -17.23
CA LEU A 673 14.72 17.78 -16.97
C LEU A 673 16.10 17.28 -17.45
N ILE A 674 16.40 16.02 -17.18
CA ILE A 674 17.65 15.37 -17.62
C ILE A 674 17.67 15.22 -19.15
N SER A 675 16.57 14.79 -19.75
CA SER A 675 16.42 14.63 -21.21
C SER A 675 16.58 15.96 -21.96
N GLN A 676 16.03 17.06 -21.44
CA GLN A 676 16.25 18.39 -22.03
C GLN A 676 17.74 18.75 -22.07
N GLN A 677 18.46 18.49 -20.99
CA GLN A 677 19.89 18.78 -20.93
C GLN A 677 20.70 17.87 -21.89
N ILE A 678 20.31 16.61 -22.05
CA ILE A 678 20.90 15.68 -23.04
C ILE A 678 20.71 16.21 -24.47
N ILE A 679 19.50 16.65 -24.83
CA ILE A 679 19.17 17.11 -26.18
C ILE A 679 19.98 18.35 -26.57
N LEU A 680 20.07 19.32 -25.66
CA LEU A 680 20.84 20.54 -25.89
C LEU A 680 22.31 20.25 -26.16
N GLU A 681 22.90 19.33 -25.40
CA GLU A 681 24.31 18.98 -25.55
C GLU A 681 24.55 18.22 -26.87
N LEU A 682 23.68 17.26 -27.25
CA LEU A 682 23.76 16.54 -28.52
C LEU A 682 23.60 17.48 -29.73
N GLU A 683 22.60 18.36 -29.73
CA GLU A 683 22.37 19.28 -30.84
C GLU A 683 23.49 20.32 -30.99
N SER A 684 24.09 20.77 -29.88
CA SER A 684 25.24 21.67 -29.91
C SER A 684 26.47 21.04 -30.57
N GLN A 685 26.55 19.70 -30.54
CA GLN A 685 27.61 18.91 -31.18
C GLN A 685 27.29 18.54 -32.64
N GLY A 686 26.20 19.07 -33.20
CA GLY A 686 25.76 18.79 -34.57
C GLY A 686 25.05 17.45 -34.75
N GLU A 687 24.78 16.72 -33.65
CA GLU A 687 24.05 15.46 -33.70
C GLU A 687 22.55 15.70 -33.89
N GLU A 688 21.90 14.82 -34.65
CA GLU A 688 20.46 14.85 -34.82
C GLU A 688 19.77 14.10 -33.67
N VAL A 689 18.81 14.74 -33.01
CA VAL A 689 17.82 14.07 -32.14
C VAL A 689 16.51 14.02 -32.93
N ALA A 690 16.19 12.83 -33.45
CA ALA A 690 15.02 12.64 -34.30
C ALA A 690 13.71 12.48 -33.52
N LEU A 691 13.78 12.25 -32.20
CA LEU A 691 12.60 12.13 -31.34
C LEU A 691 12.91 12.41 -29.88
N PHE A 692 12.11 13.30 -29.26
CA PHE A 692 11.98 13.39 -27.81
C PHE A 692 10.56 12.99 -27.37
N ALA A 693 10.40 11.83 -26.74
CA ALA A 693 9.13 11.37 -26.21
C ALA A 693 8.95 11.84 -24.76
N ILE A 694 7.88 12.59 -24.49
CA ILE A 694 7.57 13.08 -23.14
C ILE A 694 6.33 12.37 -22.64
N PHE A 695 6.42 11.82 -21.43
CA PHE A 695 5.30 11.18 -20.75
C PHE A 695 4.73 12.15 -19.71
N ASP A 696 3.70 12.89 -20.13
CA ASP A 696 2.79 13.71 -19.33
C ASP A 696 3.41 14.73 -18.34
N THR A 697 4.62 15.26 -18.61
CA THR A 697 5.32 16.18 -17.68
C THR A 697 5.21 17.65 -18.10
N TRP A 698 4.81 18.54 -17.17
CA TRP A 698 4.73 19.99 -17.40
C TRP A 698 6.08 20.69 -17.20
N VAL A 699 6.21 21.91 -17.70
CA VAL A 699 7.50 22.61 -17.74
C VAL A 699 7.86 23.41 -16.46
N LEU A 700 6.96 23.60 -15.45
CA LEU A 700 7.14 24.54 -14.29
C LEU A 700 6.71 24.08 -12.84
N GLU A 701 6.49 22.80 -12.53
CA GLU A 701 5.72 22.27 -11.37
C GLU A 701 6.10 22.59 -9.86
N ASN A 702 6.88 23.63 -9.42
CA ASN A 702 7.51 23.67 -8.04
C ASN A 702 7.54 24.99 -7.12
N SER A 703 6.49 25.79 -6.77
CA SER A 703 6.63 26.96 -5.76
C SER A 703 5.38 27.64 -5.02
N LYS A 704 5.36 27.76 -3.62
CA LYS A 704 4.78 28.73 -2.52
C LYS A 704 3.28 28.86 -1.93
N ILE A 705 3.11 29.15 -0.57
CA ILE A 705 2.09 29.93 0.32
C ILE A 705 1.14 29.26 1.43
N ARG A 706 1.19 29.63 2.77
CA ARG A 706 0.08 29.58 3.85
C ARG A 706 0.48 29.96 5.34
N SER A 707 -0.14 30.95 6.04
CA SER A 707 -0.14 31.17 7.54
C SER A 707 -1.07 32.34 7.95
N LEU A 708 -1.96 32.29 8.98
CA LEU A 708 -2.54 33.51 9.69
C LEU A 708 -3.63 33.35 10.81
N TRP A 709 -4.09 32.17 11.29
CA TRP A 709 -5.37 32.09 12.07
C TRP A 709 -5.32 31.41 13.47
N SER A 710 -4.94 32.05 14.61
CA SER A 710 -4.81 31.32 15.92
C SER A 710 -5.26 32.01 17.24
N VAL A 711 -5.84 33.20 17.23
CA VAL A 711 -5.87 34.07 18.44
C VAL A 711 -7.18 34.05 19.25
N GLU A 712 -8.32 33.76 18.65
CA GLU A 712 -9.63 34.00 19.27
C GLU A 712 -10.05 32.96 20.33
N TYR A 713 -9.47 31.77 20.26
CA TYR A 713 -9.85 30.56 21.00
C TYR A 713 -9.54 30.56 22.52
N TYR A 714 -8.65 31.43 23.02
CA TYR A 714 -8.11 31.31 24.39
C TYR A 714 -8.91 32.00 25.52
N LEU A 715 -9.93 32.80 25.20
CA LEU A 715 -10.60 33.67 26.17
C LEU A 715 -11.71 32.99 26.99
N GLU A 716 -12.32 31.91 26.50
CA GLU A 716 -13.49 31.29 27.17
C GLU A 716 -13.13 30.36 28.34
N ARG A 717 -11.93 29.76 28.30
CA ARG A 717 -11.47 28.72 29.25
C ARG A 717 -11.21 29.23 30.67
N LEU A 718 -11.18 30.55 30.89
CA LEU A 718 -10.92 31.19 32.19
C LEU A 718 -12.11 31.18 33.17
N ARG A 719 -13.34 30.89 32.72
CA ARG A 719 -14.55 30.99 33.56
C ARG A 719 -14.83 29.75 34.43
N ALA A 720 -14.31 28.58 34.05
CA ALA A 720 -14.59 27.30 34.72
C ALA A 720 -13.71 27.00 35.96
N LEU A 721 -12.78 27.91 36.31
CA LEU A 721 -11.77 27.73 37.38
C LEU A 721 -12.29 27.89 38.82
N ARG A 722 -13.57 28.27 39.02
CA ARG A 722 -14.04 28.87 40.29
C ARG A 722 -14.48 27.86 41.38
N ASP A 723 -14.67 26.58 41.04
CA ASP A 723 -15.38 25.61 41.89
C ASP A 723 -14.51 24.45 42.47
N LEU A 724 -13.18 24.52 42.38
CA LEU A 724 -12.26 23.47 42.88
C LEU A 724 -11.83 23.65 44.36
N PRO A 725 -11.28 22.66 45.06
CA PRO A 725 -10.64 22.83 46.37
C PRO A 725 -9.45 23.80 46.32
N LEU A 726 -9.19 24.57 47.38
CA LEU A 726 -8.23 25.71 47.38
C LEU A 726 -6.79 25.34 46.98
N LYS A 727 -6.31 24.13 47.32
CA LYS A 727 -5.00 23.63 46.85
C LYS A 727 -4.99 23.33 45.34
N GLU A 728 -6.09 22.79 44.81
CA GLU A 728 -6.26 22.50 43.38
C GLU A 728 -6.54 23.77 42.57
N GLN A 729 -7.25 24.76 43.13
CA GLN A 729 -7.39 26.09 42.53
C GLN A 729 -6.04 26.81 42.41
N VAL A 730 -5.19 26.77 43.45
CA VAL A 730 -3.85 27.40 43.44
C VAL A 730 -2.92 26.70 42.44
N VAL A 731 -3.00 25.37 42.33
CA VAL A 731 -2.23 24.59 41.34
C VAL A 731 -2.74 24.86 39.92
N THR A 732 -4.05 24.93 39.71
CA THR A 732 -4.66 25.21 38.40
C THR A 732 -4.43 26.67 37.97
N ALA A 733 -4.48 27.63 38.90
CA ALA A 733 -4.14 29.03 38.66
C ALA A 733 -2.65 29.20 38.31
N ARG A 734 -1.75 28.44 38.95
CA ARG A 734 -0.34 28.34 38.54
C ARG A 734 -0.18 27.75 37.14
N ARG A 735 -0.99 26.74 36.80
CA ARG A 735 -0.93 26.03 35.50
C ARG A 735 -1.46 26.89 34.34
N VAL A 736 -2.49 27.70 34.58
CA VAL A 736 -3.02 28.68 33.62
C VAL A 736 -2.05 29.86 33.43
N SER A 737 -1.44 30.36 34.51
CA SER A 737 -0.45 31.44 34.38
C SER A 737 0.82 30.99 33.65
N GLN A 738 1.24 29.73 33.82
CA GLN A 738 2.38 29.16 33.09
C GLN A 738 2.07 28.88 31.61
N ARG A 739 0.86 28.41 31.27
CA ARG A 739 0.43 28.27 29.86
C ARG A 739 0.27 29.61 29.13
N TRP A 740 -0.09 30.68 29.84
CA TRP A 740 -0.17 32.04 29.28
C TRP A 740 1.21 32.67 29.07
N MET A 741 2.14 32.48 30.01
CA MET A 741 3.51 32.99 29.88
C MET A 741 4.33 32.26 28.79
N GLY A 742 4.06 30.97 28.54
CA GLY A 742 4.74 30.18 27.51
C GLY A 742 4.36 30.49 26.06
N LYS A 743 3.32 31.32 25.80
CA LYS A 743 2.93 31.73 24.44
C LYS A 743 3.52 33.08 23.98
N SER A 744 4.27 33.77 24.84
CA SER A 744 4.72 35.14 24.55
C SER A 744 6.10 35.24 23.86
N GLU A 745 6.84 34.15 23.64
CA GLU A 745 8.27 34.27 23.32
C GLU A 745 8.76 33.69 21.98
N SER A 746 7.91 33.26 21.05
CA SER A 746 8.41 32.75 19.75
C SER A 746 7.77 33.32 18.50
N VAL A 747 7.36 34.59 18.52
CA VAL A 747 7.24 35.40 17.30
C VAL A 747 8.50 36.25 17.17
N THR A 748 9.56 35.71 16.60
CA THR A 748 10.58 36.50 15.89
C THR A 748 11.11 35.69 14.69
N GLY A 749 11.11 36.33 13.52
CA GLY A 749 11.41 35.71 12.22
C GLY A 749 12.89 35.41 11.97
N GLY A 750 13.15 34.73 10.86
CA GLY A 750 14.50 34.68 10.29
C GLY A 750 14.87 33.51 9.35
N VAL A 751 14.10 32.42 9.26
CA VAL A 751 14.65 31.18 8.63
C VAL A 751 13.86 30.63 7.42
N TRP A 752 12.64 31.12 7.13
CA TRP A 752 11.77 30.50 6.11
C TRP A 752 11.91 31.02 4.67
N ASP A 753 12.82 31.98 4.41
CA ASP A 753 12.87 32.70 3.12
C ASP A 753 13.89 32.20 2.08
N LYS A 754 14.55 31.03 2.25
CA LYS A 754 15.72 30.68 1.40
C LYS A 754 15.85 29.25 0.84
N ILE A 755 14.77 28.49 0.63
CA ILE A 755 14.90 27.12 0.09
C ILE A 755 14.01 26.88 -1.14
N TYR A 756 14.24 27.56 -2.28
CA TYR A 756 13.70 27.17 -3.59
C TYR A 756 14.62 27.67 -4.73
N TRP A 757 14.99 26.80 -5.67
CA TRP A 757 15.45 27.21 -7.01
C TRP A 757 14.86 26.26 -8.08
N PRO A 758 14.42 26.78 -9.26
CA PRO A 758 14.61 28.16 -9.66
C PRO A 758 13.68 29.20 -9.06
N ASP A 759 14.22 30.42 -8.92
CA ASP A 759 13.41 31.57 -8.58
C ASP A 759 12.24 31.74 -9.54
N GLU A 760 11.44 32.74 -9.22
CA GLU A 760 10.33 33.23 -10.01
C GLU A 760 10.72 33.65 -11.46
N ASN A 761 12.01 33.57 -11.87
CA ASN A 761 12.54 34.01 -13.17
C ASN A 761 13.05 32.89 -14.12
N TYR A 762 12.97 31.61 -13.77
CA TYR A 762 13.50 30.54 -14.64
C TYR A 762 12.72 30.30 -15.93
N GLN A 763 13.47 30.25 -17.04
CA GLN A 763 12.98 30.04 -18.39
C GLN A 763 13.53 28.71 -18.94
N PRO A 764 12.66 27.72 -19.24
CA PRO A 764 13.06 26.46 -19.86
C PRO A 764 13.77 26.66 -21.23
N PRO A 765 14.81 25.90 -21.57
CA PRO A 765 15.58 26.08 -22.81
C PRO A 765 14.85 25.62 -24.10
N ARG A 766 15.24 26.14 -25.28
CA ARG A 766 14.72 25.72 -26.61
C ARG A 766 15.67 24.75 -27.31
N PHE A 767 15.15 23.79 -28.09
CA PHE A 767 15.89 22.77 -28.84
C PHE A 767 15.21 22.43 -30.19
N ARG A 768 15.94 21.77 -31.11
CA ARG A 768 15.48 21.39 -32.46
C ARG A 768 14.66 20.10 -32.50
N ALA A 769 14.88 19.18 -31.57
CA ALA A 769 14.28 17.86 -31.55
C ALA A 769 12.75 17.91 -31.59
N PRO A 770 12.09 17.22 -32.54
CA PRO A 770 10.64 17.10 -32.54
C PRO A 770 10.17 16.29 -31.33
N ILE A 771 9.05 16.71 -30.74
CA ILE A 771 8.49 16.07 -29.54
C ILE A 771 7.33 15.18 -29.93
N LEU A 772 7.28 13.97 -29.35
CA LEU A 772 6.06 13.18 -29.24
C LEU A 772 5.58 13.25 -27.79
N LEU A 773 4.59 14.10 -27.56
CA LEU A 773 4.03 14.35 -26.25
C LEU A 773 2.85 13.41 -26.02
N PHE A 774 3.06 12.44 -25.14
CA PHE A 774 1.97 11.67 -24.56
C PHE A 774 1.43 12.48 -23.40
N LYS A 775 0.26 13.09 -23.57
CA LYS A 775 -0.36 13.90 -22.52
C LYS A 775 -1.77 13.47 -22.28
N ARG A 776 -2.26 13.87 -21.12
CA ARG A 776 -3.69 13.80 -20.83
C ARG A 776 -4.47 14.83 -21.66
N PRO A 777 -5.73 14.52 -22.03
CA PRO A 777 -6.62 15.48 -22.66
C PRO A 777 -6.84 16.74 -21.79
N ARG A 778 -6.87 16.59 -20.45
CA ARG A 778 -7.16 17.68 -19.49
C ARG A 778 -6.10 17.81 -18.39
N GLN A 779 -5.24 18.83 -18.44
CA GLN A 779 -4.27 19.14 -17.39
C GLN A 779 -4.95 19.88 -16.21
N PRO A 780 -4.66 19.53 -14.93
CA PRO A 780 -5.35 20.08 -13.76
C PRO A 780 -4.94 21.51 -13.34
N TYR A 781 -3.84 22.05 -13.86
CA TYR A 781 -3.29 23.35 -13.42
C TYR A 781 -3.84 24.51 -14.27
N TYR A 782 -4.92 25.14 -13.81
CA TYR A 782 -5.49 26.32 -14.45
C TYR A 782 -4.82 27.59 -13.95
N TYR A 783 -3.84 28.09 -14.71
CA TYR A 783 -3.72 29.53 -15.04
C TYR A 783 -3.10 29.78 -16.44
N VAL A 784 -2.54 28.77 -17.13
CA VAL A 784 -2.04 28.89 -18.53
C VAL A 784 -2.63 27.78 -19.41
N ARG A 785 -3.53 28.12 -20.34
CA ARG A 785 -4.10 27.20 -21.35
C ARG A 785 -3.11 26.97 -22.51
N ASP A 786 -2.02 26.25 -22.28
CA ASP A 786 -1.14 25.79 -23.37
C ASP A 786 -1.38 24.30 -23.65
N PRO A 787 -2.01 23.92 -24.79
CA PRO A 787 -2.25 22.52 -25.15
C PRO A 787 -0.95 21.73 -25.38
N GLN A 788 0.17 22.41 -25.62
CA GLN A 788 1.49 21.81 -25.76
C GLN A 788 2.25 21.80 -24.42
N MET A 789 1.60 22.11 -23.29
CA MET A 789 2.18 22.00 -21.94
C MET A 789 3.47 22.81 -21.75
N GLY A 790 3.59 23.96 -22.42
CA GLY A 790 4.79 24.79 -22.40
C GLY A 790 5.88 24.35 -23.39
N TRP A 791 5.76 23.16 -24.00
CA TRP A 791 6.76 22.57 -24.90
C TRP A 791 6.74 23.15 -26.31
N GLY A 792 5.61 23.69 -26.76
CA GLY A 792 5.49 24.31 -28.09
C GLY A 792 6.37 25.53 -28.30
N GLN A 793 6.67 26.24 -27.21
CA GLN A 793 7.63 27.34 -27.24
C GLN A 793 9.09 26.86 -27.12
N ARG A 794 9.33 25.55 -26.97
CA ARG A 794 10.65 24.94 -26.69
C ARG A 794 11.15 24.04 -27.82
N SER A 795 10.28 23.27 -28.48
CA SER A 795 10.64 22.44 -29.64
C SER A 795 10.51 23.19 -30.97
N GLN A 796 11.60 23.34 -31.73
CA GLN A 796 11.57 23.87 -33.10
C GLN A 796 11.14 22.80 -34.13
N GLY A 797 11.24 21.52 -33.79
CA GLY A 797 10.80 20.40 -34.61
C GLY A 797 9.29 20.14 -34.55
N GLY A 798 8.56 20.91 -33.73
CA GLY A 798 7.13 20.74 -33.49
C GLY A 798 6.82 19.76 -32.35
N VAL A 799 5.55 19.70 -31.98
CA VAL A 799 5.02 18.82 -30.93
C VAL A 799 3.87 18.02 -31.52
N ASP A 800 4.10 16.72 -31.73
CA ASP A 800 3.07 15.76 -32.05
C ASP A 800 2.44 15.29 -30.74
N ILE A 801 1.11 15.41 -30.63
CA ILE A 801 0.39 15.10 -29.41
C ILE A 801 -0.33 13.77 -29.60
N VAL A 802 -0.09 12.85 -28.67
CA VAL A 802 -0.93 11.66 -28.48
C VAL A 802 -1.64 11.83 -27.16
N GLU A 803 -2.93 12.07 -27.25
CA GLU A 803 -3.76 12.12 -26.06
C GLU A 803 -4.09 10.71 -25.60
N ILE A 804 -3.76 10.43 -24.35
CA ILE A 804 -4.10 9.16 -23.70
C ILE A 804 -4.85 9.54 -22.44
N ASP A 805 -6.08 9.03 -22.33
CA ASP A 805 -6.93 9.27 -21.18
C ASP A 805 -6.51 8.35 -20.04
N CYS A 806 -5.45 8.77 -19.35
CA CYS A 806 -4.83 8.04 -18.25
C CYS A 806 -4.35 9.03 -17.19
N SER A 807 -4.02 8.60 -15.98
CA SER A 807 -3.32 9.49 -15.03
C SER A 807 -1.88 9.73 -15.48
N HIS A 808 -1.20 10.70 -14.85
CA HIS A 808 0.23 10.92 -15.08
C HIS A 808 1.01 9.60 -14.86
N TYR A 809 0.78 8.92 -13.73
CA TYR A 809 1.48 7.70 -13.32
C TYR A 809 1.07 6.43 -14.10
N ASP A 810 -0.04 6.48 -14.84
CA ASP A 810 -0.56 5.33 -15.60
C ASP A 810 -0.22 5.37 -17.09
N VAL A 811 0.39 6.45 -17.60
CA VAL A 811 0.74 6.60 -19.03
C VAL A 811 1.66 5.49 -19.53
N LEU A 812 2.52 4.95 -18.64
CA LEU A 812 3.40 3.82 -18.92
C LEU A 812 2.96 2.50 -18.26
N ARG A 813 1.70 2.36 -17.83
CA ARG A 813 1.11 1.11 -17.30
C ARG A 813 0.02 0.56 -18.21
N ALA A 814 -0.24 -0.75 -18.16
CA ALA A 814 -1.31 -1.35 -18.97
C ALA A 814 -2.69 -0.82 -18.55
N PRO A 815 -3.62 -0.58 -19.50
CA PRO A 815 -3.49 -0.82 -20.95
C PRO A 815 -2.77 0.31 -21.71
N ASN A 816 -2.57 1.48 -21.10
CA ASN A 816 -2.07 2.69 -21.76
C ASN A 816 -0.67 2.54 -22.35
N VAL A 817 0.20 1.79 -21.67
CA VAL A 817 1.56 1.47 -22.14
C VAL A 817 1.56 0.74 -23.47
N GLN A 818 0.49 -0.01 -23.77
CA GLN A 818 0.30 -0.63 -25.07
C GLN A 818 0.01 0.43 -26.15
N ILE A 819 -0.78 1.45 -25.84
CA ILE A 819 -1.09 2.56 -26.75
C ILE A 819 0.15 3.45 -26.94
N VAL A 820 0.83 3.81 -25.84
CA VAL A 820 2.11 4.54 -25.88
C VAL A 820 3.12 3.75 -26.71
N GLY A 821 3.27 2.46 -26.41
CA GLY A 821 4.17 1.56 -27.11
C GLY A 821 3.86 1.47 -28.60
N GLN A 822 2.59 1.25 -28.97
CA GLN A 822 2.17 1.19 -30.38
C GLN A 822 2.42 2.51 -31.12
N LYS A 823 2.07 3.66 -30.53
CA LYS A 823 2.26 4.97 -31.16
C LYS A 823 3.72 5.36 -31.24
N LEU A 824 4.50 5.07 -30.20
CA LEU A 824 5.94 5.29 -30.18
C LEU A 824 6.64 4.36 -31.17
N ALA A 825 6.28 3.08 -31.24
CA ALA A 825 6.79 2.11 -32.22
C ALA A 825 6.50 2.58 -33.67
N GLN A 826 5.26 3.03 -33.94
CA GLN A 826 4.88 3.59 -35.24
C GLN A 826 5.73 4.80 -35.62
N ARG A 827 5.97 5.73 -34.67
CA ARG A 827 6.81 6.91 -34.91
C ARG A 827 8.27 6.53 -35.16
N LEU A 828 8.80 5.61 -34.36
CA LEU A 828 10.15 5.06 -34.53
C LEU A 828 10.31 4.31 -35.87
N GLN A 829 9.25 3.69 -36.39
CA GLN A 829 9.23 3.03 -37.72
C GLN A 829 9.34 4.03 -38.87
N GLN A 830 8.63 5.15 -38.79
CA GLN A 830 8.74 6.23 -39.77
C GLN A 830 10.16 6.83 -39.79
N ILE A 831 10.79 6.99 -38.62
CA ILE A 831 12.16 7.50 -38.50
C ILE A 831 13.16 6.54 -39.18
N ASN A 832 13.07 5.23 -38.93
CA ASN A 832 13.94 4.25 -39.60
C ASN A 832 13.72 4.20 -41.12
N GLN A 833 12.47 4.32 -41.60
CA GLN A 833 12.16 4.31 -43.03
C GLN A 833 12.71 5.54 -43.75
N ARG A 834 12.65 6.72 -43.11
CA ARG A 834 13.27 7.96 -43.61
C ARG A 834 14.79 7.86 -43.64
N ALA A 835 15.40 7.27 -42.62
CA ALA A 835 16.85 7.01 -42.60
C ALA A 835 17.28 6.01 -43.69
N SER A 836 16.40 5.09 -44.08
CA SER A 836 16.66 4.05 -45.09
C SER A 836 16.38 4.47 -46.54
N GLN A 837 15.69 5.60 -46.77
CA GLN A 837 15.43 6.18 -48.09
C GLN A 837 15.78 7.67 -48.15
N PRO A 838 17.08 8.02 -48.27
CA PRO A 838 17.54 9.42 -48.18
C PRO A 838 17.02 10.33 -49.31
N TRP A 839 16.56 9.77 -50.45
CA TRP A 839 16.25 10.50 -51.69
C TRP A 839 14.81 11.05 -51.79
N LEU A 840 13.93 10.79 -50.80
CA LEU A 840 12.50 11.17 -50.82
C LEU A 840 12.09 12.16 -49.71
N ALA A 841 13.03 12.71 -48.93
CA ALA A 841 12.69 13.69 -47.90
C ALA A 841 12.21 15.02 -48.53
N PRO A 842 11.12 15.64 -48.05
CA PRO A 842 10.82 17.01 -48.43
C PRO A 842 11.97 17.88 -47.92
N THR A 843 12.63 18.59 -48.83
CA THR A 843 13.58 19.66 -48.52
C THR A 843 12.95 20.63 -47.53
N PHE A 844 13.34 20.55 -46.26
CA PHE A 844 13.19 21.68 -45.35
C PHE A 844 14.10 22.78 -45.90
N MET A 845 13.48 23.77 -46.55
CA MET A 845 14.17 24.99 -46.92
C MET A 845 14.74 25.64 -45.66
N PRO A 846 16.02 26.05 -45.66
CA PRO A 846 16.66 26.61 -44.49
C PRO A 846 16.34 28.11 -44.38
N HIS A 847 16.27 28.57 -43.12
CA HIS A 847 16.36 29.97 -42.69
C HIS A 847 15.10 30.84 -42.73
N LEU A 848 14.58 31.16 -41.54
CA LEU A 848 14.18 32.52 -41.22
C LEU A 848 15.10 33.02 -40.08
N PRO A 849 15.74 34.20 -40.23
CA PRO A 849 16.72 34.68 -39.27
C PRO A 849 16.04 35.09 -37.96
N PRO A 850 16.74 35.00 -36.81
CA PRO A 850 16.22 35.50 -35.55
C PRO A 850 16.10 37.03 -35.60
N LEU A 851 14.94 37.54 -35.17
CA LEU A 851 14.74 38.95 -34.81
C LEU A 851 15.81 39.38 -33.79
N PRO A 852 16.39 40.58 -33.91
CA PRO A 852 17.46 41.01 -33.03
C PRO A 852 16.94 41.22 -31.61
N PRO A 853 17.72 40.88 -30.57
CA PRO A 853 17.32 41.13 -29.19
C PRO A 853 17.26 42.64 -28.95
N ALA A 854 16.15 43.11 -28.38
CA ALA A 854 16.03 44.45 -27.83
C ALA A 854 17.09 44.62 -26.74
N SER A 855 18.10 45.42 -27.05
CA SER A 855 19.13 45.85 -26.12
C SER A 855 18.50 46.65 -24.98
N ALA A 856 18.62 46.14 -23.75
CA ALA A 856 18.59 46.98 -22.58
C ALA A 856 19.86 47.84 -22.60
N ASN A 857 19.69 49.15 -22.74
CA ASN A 857 20.69 50.12 -22.31
C ASN A 857 19.98 51.22 -21.52
N LEU A 858 20.30 51.21 -20.23
CA LEU A 858 20.70 52.35 -19.40
C LEU A 858 20.12 53.73 -19.76
N LEU A 859 19.55 54.39 -18.74
CA LEU A 859 19.89 55.73 -18.23
C LEU A 859 18.94 56.01 -17.04
N ASN A 860 19.42 55.94 -15.80
CA ASN A 860 19.87 57.09 -15.01
C ASN A 860 18.96 58.32 -15.12
N GLY A 861 18.38 58.70 -13.97
CA GLY A 861 18.39 60.09 -13.53
C GLY A 861 17.08 60.89 -13.64
N GLU A 862 16.62 61.29 -12.45
CA GLU A 862 16.04 62.61 -12.14
C GLU A 862 14.54 62.87 -12.33
N ASN A 863 13.91 63.14 -11.18
CA ASN A 863 12.93 64.21 -10.89
C ASN A 863 12.04 64.73 -12.02
N CYS A 864 10.72 64.65 -11.84
CA CYS A 864 9.90 65.84 -11.59
C CYS A 864 8.42 65.52 -11.30
N GLN A 865 7.82 66.47 -10.58
CA GLN A 865 6.43 66.56 -10.10
C GLN A 865 5.38 66.53 -11.21
N ALA A 866 4.22 65.95 -10.91
CA ALA A 866 2.88 66.55 -11.04
C ALA A 866 1.82 65.62 -10.42
#